data_AF-A0A6G0V4U6-F1
#
_entry.id   AF-A0A6G0V4U6-F1
#
_cell.length_a   1.000
_cell.length_b   1.000
_cell.length_c   1.000
_cell.angle_alpha   90.00
_cell.angle_beta   90.00
_cell.angle_gamma   90.00
#
_symmetry.space_group_name_H-M   'P 1'
#
loop_
_entity.id
_entity.type
_entity.pdbx_description
1 polymer ?
#
loop_
_entity_poly.entity_id
_entity_poly.type
_entity_poly.pdbx_seq_one_letter_code
_entity_poly.pdbx_strand_id
1 'polypeptide(L)'
;MTSNNMCSLTNLPTEVLLNVLTYLPAKDISGCRKVSKKLNAIVDRFPLHFQRTRCRLEARCGESLSLVVRRSESETVTELTSEMLSQICRMEVSELTVIASEGTLSHDSTITELIRILEESKQNSIRIVSVKGICLQNPALAQRLLNQFSTSFIQELNLWCPISKQLTSENIAAMDSLCQLRTMKDQEHQLSKDSADAAVLKFARDMRYKLRINIPFVAEVSELSPEVVVHLIKEWIFIPESSIFQITFTGCDHDWLIRFSDICEQEQLRHAFYEFPSKSNPYAHIKMKIQEESNSCVIFPIKDVPARSPIHQYLDENLSNRLDLKYVFLINQILYKLYRIHDQCSNNRRGNWKWGYAGDINKEERRIRDSLVAELNDIASKRDAAQALHQQLVTNNSKLEEAVHELELLVKELKLKKKEYSDLRNVHLSLPHEPLLSPRRDEDDKIDQNFTVFEEAIDYSRCSISRKFYYFLYDLEKDEKDLVALNFHKELSINGARTINPDLACLFIGIVVNRLDPGNYQYYNGKGRNHVFLFVRQTRMDPVVRAEIIVHSIFPRGLFRPNIDIACFLRIPAEDVDEWKRIAPLLPHNRQILVSFESVENGITEVQKSDFAKLQQSIIHSKDKARIILNCSDGTSGREPQTLCGTKASRSALLRESVFVFIFPDVPTFQQRLYEALENGAIPVILSTASPLPFQECVSWKQAVIQIPYARFPEVHFILRSINIADQLEMKRRGRFILENYLLNSRKLTQTILSYLRHRLQIPATDPEDIEAKPLFNNSYSPHELVPVAHPPVFYEKLGPVESPFPSQSFIHNFTVFNLYADKIWNNYPFYTKSSPKFYLEDVPLPSEAEFYEETGFGMRPIAPGSGDTFSEALGGNRPGEQFTVVMVTYNRDDVLYWQLENLYEMPFLNKIIVIWNNIDREPPKTWPKLHVPVQFVKVTRNSLNNRFLPLDLIETEAVLSLDDDMDLKQFEIIFAFRVWRQDRRKIVGFPARHHARYGDGMFYNSNHTCQLSMILTGAAFIHKGYFYAYTYSLPKVIHQKVDEIMNCEDIAMNFLVAHLIREPPIKTTSKWTIRCPNCAENLSNDPQHFEERHECIRFFTKVFGYNPLLFSQYRVDSVLFKTRVPPNHQKCYQMV
;
A
#
# COMPACT_ATOMS: atom_id res chain seq x y z
N MET A 1 0.48 3.84 -55.69
CA MET A 1 1.83 4.25 -56.13
C MET A 1 2.84 3.66 -55.16
N THR A 2 3.83 3.00 -55.75
CA THR A 2 4.87 2.18 -55.12
C THR A 2 5.90 2.98 -54.32
N SER A 3 6.60 2.24 -53.46
CA SER A 3 7.95 2.47 -52.91
C SER A 3 8.06 3.04 -51.49
N ASN A 4 8.63 2.18 -50.63
CA ASN A 4 9.72 2.47 -49.70
C ASN A 4 9.65 3.77 -48.90
N ASN A 5 9.32 3.66 -47.62
CA ASN A 5 10.07 4.30 -46.53
C ASN A 5 9.52 3.81 -45.18
N MET A 6 9.72 2.52 -44.86
CA MET A 6 9.90 2.21 -43.44
C MET A 6 11.23 2.84 -43.05
N CYS A 7 11.18 3.79 -42.12
CA CYS A 7 12.35 4.43 -41.55
C CYS A 7 13.17 3.35 -40.83
N SER A 8 14.04 2.68 -41.57
CA SER A 8 14.96 1.69 -41.02
C SER A 8 15.90 2.43 -40.07
N LEU A 9 16.08 1.91 -38.85
CA LEU A 9 17.00 2.45 -37.84
C LEU A 9 18.37 2.80 -38.44
N THR A 10 18.79 2.07 -39.47
CA THR A 10 20.06 2.27 -40.19
C THR A 10 20.18 3.61 -40.93
N ASN A 11 19.10 4.34 -41.17
CA ASN A 11 19.11 5.61 -41.90
C ASN A 11 19.39 6.83 -41.00
N LEU A 12 19.40 6.64 -39.68
CA LEU A 12 19.69 7.71 -38.73
C LEU A 12 21.18 8.11 -38.74
N PRO A 13 21.52 9.38 -38.40
CA PRO A 13 22.88 9.83 -38.21
C PRO A 13 23.60 9.03 -37.12
N THR A 14 24.91 8.84 -37.27
CA THR A 14 25.74 8.04 -36.36
C THR A 14 25.69 8.52 -34.91
N GLU A 15 25.60 9.83 -34.69
CA GLU A 15 25.52 10.44 -33.36
C GLU A 15 24.19 10.12 -32.65
N VAL A 16 23.08 10.16 -33.41
CA VAL A 16 21.75 9.79 -32.88
C VAL A 16 21.71 8.30 -32.57
N LEU A 17 22.28 7.46 -33.44
CA LEU A 17 22.38 6.02 -33.19
C LEU A 17 23.27 5.70 -31.99
N LEU A 18 24.38 6.42 -31.81
CA LEU A 18 25.26 6.27 -30.65
C LEU A 18 24.49 6.54 -29.36
N ASN A 19 23.77 7.67 -29.27
CA ASN A 19 22.93 8.01 -28.10
C ASN A 19 21.78 7.02 -27.87
N VAL A 20 21.16 6.49 -28.92
CA VAL A 20 20.09 5.48 -28.74
C VAL A 20 20.67 4.17 -28.20
N LEU A 21 21.83 3.75 -28.73
CA LEU A 21 22.48 2.50 -28.34
C LEU A 21 23.09 2.57 -26.93
N THR A 22 23.44 3.74 -26.38
CA THR A 22 23.96 3.87 -25.00
C THR A 22 22.97 3.48 -23.91
N TYR A 23 21.65 3.53 -24.21
CA TYR A 23 20.60 3.10 -23.28
C TYR A 23 20.29 1.60 -23.34
N LEU A 24 20.86 0.86 -24.30
CA LEU A 24 20.66 -0.58 -24.39
C LEU A 24 21.49 -1.34 -23.35
N PRO A 25 20.94 -2.40 -22.73
CA PRO A 25 21.70 -3.22 -21.80
C PRO A 25 22.78 -4.04 -22.54
N ALA A 26 23.85 -4.36 -21.83
CA ALA A 26 25.06 -5.01 -22.38
C ALA A 26 24.77 -6.30 -23.19
N LYS A 27 23.75 -7.07 -22.80
CA LYS A 27 23.29 -8.28 -23.51
C LYS A 27 22.72 -7.98 -24.90
N ASP A 28 22.01 -6.87 -25.06
CA ASP A 28 21.27 -6.52 -26.29
C ASP A 28 22.20 -5.79 -27.30
N ILE A 29 23.24 -5.13 -26.80
CA ILE A 29 24.34 -4.59 -27.63
C ILE A 29 25.02 -5.71 -28.43
N SER A 30 25.18 -6.91 -27.85
CA SER A 30 25.72 -8.07 -28.57
C SER A 30 24.82 -8.55 -29.72
N GLY A 31 23.51 -8.34 -29.60
CA GLY A 31 22.49 -8.65 -30.61
C GLY A 31 22.50 -7.71 -31.81
N CYS A 32 23.08 -6.50 -31.68
CA CYS A 32 23.16 -5.50 -32.75
C CYS A 32 23.93 -6.01 -33.98
N ARG A 33 24.86 -6.96 -33.78
CA ARG A 33 25.59 -7.70 -34.84
C ARG A 33 24.66 -8.38 -35.84
N LYS A 34 23.52 -8.88 -35.37
CA LYS A 34 22.54 -9.62 -36.19
C LYS A 34 21.56 -8.70 -36.92
N VAL A 35 21.46 -7.44 -36.49
CA VAL A 35 20.43 -6.49 -36.96
C VAL A 35 20.94 -5.62 -38.11
N SER A 36 22.17 -5.10 -38.05
CA SER A 36 22.73 -4.27 -39.13
C SER A 36 24.25 -4.13 -39.07
N LYS A 37 24.89 -4.12 -40.24
CA LYS A 37 26.32 -3.79 -40.38
C LYS A 37 26.67 -2.39 -39.88
N LYS A 38 25.76 -1.41 -40.04
CA LYS A 38 25.99 -0.01 -39.58
C LYS A 38 25.96 0.09 -38.06
N LEU A 39 25.00 -0.57 -37.40
CA LEU A 39 24.94 -0.62 -35.93
C LEU A 39 26.16 -1.37 -35.36
N ASN A 40 26.56 -2.47 -35.99
CA ASN A 40 27.78 -3.18 -35.59
C ASN A 40 29.04 -2.30 -35.71
N ALA A 41 29.19 -1.55 -36.81
CA ALA A 41 30.32 -0.64 -36.99
C ALA A 41 30.37 0.47 -35.93
N ILE A 42 29.21 0.94 -35.43
CA ILE A 42 29.15 1.95 -34.36
C ILE A 42 29.55 1.33 -33.01
N VAL A 43 29.03 0.13 -32.70
CA VAL A 43 29.39 -0.62 -31.49
C VAL A 43 30.88 -0.98 -31.47
N ASP A 44 31.43 -1.36 -32.62
CA ASP A 44 32.85 -1.70 -32.78
C ASP A 44 33.76 -0.46 -32.67
N ARG A 45 33.28 0.73 -33.05
CA ARG A 45 34.04 1.98 -33.04
C ARG A 45 34.02 2.70 -31.70
N PHE A 46 32.98 2.53 -30.89
CA PHE A 46 32.77 3.24 -29.62
C PHE A 46 32.48 2.32 -28.43
N PRO A 47 33.26 1.23 -28.20
CA PRO A 47 32.91 0.20 -27.22
C PRO A 47 32.79 0.70 -25.77
N LEU A 48 33.55 1.74 -25.40
CA LEU A 48 33.57 2.32 -24.05
C LEU A 48 32.34 3.19 -23.72
N HIS A 49 31.53 3.56 -24.72
CA HIS A 49 30.33 4.37 -24.52
C HIS A 49 29.08 3.54 -24.18
N PHE A 50 29.18 2.21 -24.23
CA PHE A 50 28.08 1.29 -24.04
C PHE A 50 28.20 0.51 -22.74
N GLN A 51 27.08 0.00 -22.22
CA GLN A 51 27.11 -0.87 -21.05
C GLN A 51 27.90 -2.16 -21.36
N ARG A 52 28.82 -2.51 -20.46
CA ARG A 52 29.75 -3.63 -20.61
C ARG A 52 29.30 -4.82 -19.77
N THR A 53 29.51 -6.05 -20.26
CA THR A 53 29.19 -7.27 -19.50
C THR A 53 30.29 -7.57 -18.49
N ARG A 54 29.92 -7.94 -17.26
CA ARG A 54 30.88 -8.32 -16.22
C ARG A 54 31.56 -9.65 -16.52
N CYS A 55 32.86 -9.73 -16.30
CA CYS A 55 33.63 -10.96 -16.48
C CYS A 55 34.78 -11.11 -15.47
N ARG A 56 35.26 -12.36 -15.35
CA ARG A 56 36.50 -12.70 -14.66
C ARG A 56 37.62 -12.83 -15.70
N LEU A 57 38.75 -12.20 -15.47
CA LEU A 57 39.89 -12.19 -16.38
C LEU A 57 41.10 -12.86 -15.73
N GLU A 58 41.67 -13.84 -16.40
CA GLU A 58 42.93 -14.49 -16.01
C GLU A 58 44.02 -14.16 -17.03
N ALA A 59 45.08 -13.50 -16.59
CA ALA A 59 46.24 -13.11 -17.37
C ALA A 59 47.42 -14.04 -17.09
N ARG A 60 47.78 -14.88 -18.06
CA ARG A 60 48.93 -15.77 -17.97
C ARG A 60 50.13 -15.09 -18.63
N CYS A 61 51.16 -14.85 -17.85
CA CYS A 61 52.35 -14.12 -18.26
C CYS A 61 53.49 -15.13 -18.48
N GLY A 62 53.89 -15.35 -19.73
CA GLY A 62 55.06 -16.16 -20.11
C GLY A 62 55.88 -15.48 -21.21
N GLU A 63 56.33 -16.21 -22.24
CA GLU A 63 56.94 -15.62 -23.45
C GLU A 63 56.01 -14.67 -24.20
N SER A 64 54.70 -14.90 -24.09
CA SER A 64 53.64 -14.00 -24.56
C SER A 64 52.54 -13.86 -23.49
N LEU A 65 51.78 -12.78 -23.56
CA LEU A 65 50.63 -12.54 -22.68
C LEU A 65 49.42 -13.28 -23.26
N SER A 66 48.88 -14.26 -22.54
CA SER A 66 47.59 -14.87 -22.88
C SER A 66 46.51 -14.48 -21.87
N LEU A 67 45.37 -14.04 -22.39
CA LEU A 67 44.23 -13.60 -21.57
C LEU A 67 43.09 -14.59 -21.74
N VAL A 68 42.57 -15.04 -20.61
CA VAL A 68 41.49 -16.01 -20.50
C VAL A 68 40.31 -15.33 -19.83
N VAL A 69 39.19 -15.21 -20.56
CA VAL A 69 37.95 -14.66 -20.02
C VAL A 69 37.04 -15.80 -19.53
N ARG A 70 36.51 -15.67 -18.31
CA ARG A 70 35.48 -16.58 -17.74
C ARG A 70 34.19 -15.81 -17.45
N ARG A 71 33.05 -16.31 -17.94
CA ARG A 71 31.71 -15.71 -17.76
C ARG A 71 30.83 -16.55 -16.81
N SER A 72 29.94 -15.91 -16.06
CA SER A 72 29.26 -16.51 -14.89
C SER A 72 28.12 -17.49 -15.17
N GLU A 73 27.64 -17.65 -16.40
CA GLU A 73 26.43 -18.47 -16.68
C GLU A 73 26.70 -19.74 -17.52
N SER A 74 27.93 -19.93 -17.99
CA SER A 74 28.44 -21.19 -18.56
C SER A 74 29.96 -21.07 -18.59
N GLU A 75 30.70 -22.13 -18.20
CA GLU A 75 32.17 -22.16 -18.23
C GLU A 75 32.71 -22.12 -19.68
N THR A 76 32.49 -21.01 -20.37
CA THR A 76 33.05 -20.73 -21.69
C THR A 76 34.37 -20.01 -21.50
N VAL A 77 35.45 -20.79 -21.49
CA VAL A 77 36.83 -20.30 -21.46
C VAL A 77 37.18 -19.85 -22.87
N THR A 78 37.46 -18.56 -23.06
CA THR A 78 37.90 -18.02 -24.36
C THR A 78 39.31 -17.46 -24.23
N GLU A 79 40.27 -18.04 -24.96
CA GLU A 79 41.63 -17.50 -25.10
C GLU A 79 41.65 -16.36 -26.13
N LEU A 80 42.19 -15.21 -25.74
CA LEU A 80 42.32 -14.03 -26.58
C LEU A 80 43.72 -13.95 -27.19
N THR A 81 43.82 -13.81 -28.51
CA THR A 81 45.08 -13.57 -29.25
C THR A 81 44.99 -12.27 -30.07
N SER A 82 46.15 -11.64 -30.35
CA SER A 82 46.51 -10.42 -31.15
C SER A 82 45.53 -9.22 -31.30
N GLU A 83 44.23 -9.38 -31.20
CA GLU A 83 43.18 -8.35 -31.19
C GLU A 83 42.63 -8.09 -29.77
N MET A 84 43.50 -8.14 -28.77
CA MET A 84 43.14 -8.25 -27.34
C MET A 84 42.34 -7.03 -26.81
N LEU A 85 42.64 -5.82 -27.28
CA LEU A 85 42.07 -4.59 -26.71
C LEU A 85 40.60 -4.36 -27.07
N SER A 86 40.21 -4.59 -28.33
CA SER A 86 38.84 -4.33 -28.82
C SER A 86 37.79 -5.21 -28.14
N GLN A 87 38.18 -6.42 -27.76
CA GLN A 87 37.30 -7.34 -27.04
C GLN A 87 37.17 -6.97 -25.57
N ILE A 88 38.27 -6.59 -24.92
CA ILE A 88 38.29 -6.20 -23.49
C ILE A 88 37.59 -4.86 -23.27
N CYS A 89 37.67 -3.90 -24.21
CA CYS A 89 36.93 -2.63 -24.13
C CYS A 89 35.41 -2.80 -24.05
N ARG A 90 34.87 -3.97 -24.44
CA ARG A 90 33.43 -4.30 -24.37
C ARG A 90 33.03 -5.00 -23.08
N MET A 91 33.99 -5.31 -22.22
CA MET A 91 33.79 -6.06 -20.99
C MET A 91 34.17 -5.20 -19.77
N GLU A 92 33.50 -5.47 -18.66
CA GLU A 92 33.83 -4.90 -17.35
C GLU A 92 34.48 -5.99 -16.52
N VAL A 93 35.77 -5.84 -16.21
CA VAL A 93 36.50 -6.85 -15.43
C VAL A 93 36.17 -6.66 -13.95
N SER A 94 35.53 -7.66 -13.33
CA SER A 94 35.21 -7.65 -11.90
C SER A 94 36.23 -8.40 -11.05
N GLU A 95 36.93 -9.39 -11.63
CA GLU A 95 37.98 -10.16 -10.97
C GLU A 95 39.16 -10.33 -11.92
N LEU A 96 40.38 -10.04 -11.46
CA LEU A 96 41.62 -10.15 -12.22
C LEU A 96 42.58 -11.12 -11.54
N THR A 97 42.99 -12.17 -12.25
CA THR A 97 43.98 -13.14 -11.77
C THR A 97 45.20 -13.11 -12.69
N VAL A 98 46.37 -12.76 -12.19
CA VAL A 98 47.63 -12.72 -12.93
C VAL A 98 48.49 -13.90 -12.49
N ILE A 99 48.88 -14.78 -13.42
CA ILE A 99 49.61 -16.02 -13.12
C ILE A 99 50.83 -16.12 -14.03
N ALA A 100 51.97 -16.56 -13.48
CA ALA A 100 53.14 -16.89 -14.29
C ALA A 100 52.98 -18.23 -15.04
N SER A 101 53.41 -18.25 -16.30
CA SER A 101 53.59 -19.47 -17.08
C SER A 101 54.89 -20.16 -16.68
N GLU A 102 54.91 -21.50 -16.66
CA GLU A 102 56.13 -22.25 -16.34
C GLU A 102 57.27 -21.95 -17.33
N GLY A 103 58.49 -21.70 -16.83
CA GLY A 103 59.72 -21.64 -17.64
C GLY A 103 60.27 -20.24 -18.02
N THR A 104 59.70 -19.13 -17.55
CA THR A 104 60.12 -17.77 -17.96
C THR A 104 60.89 -17.03 -16.84
N LEU A 105 62.08 -16.48 -17.15
CA LEU A 105 62.97 -15.82 -16.15
C LEU A 105 62.54 -14.40 -15.75
N SER A 106 61.82 -13.68 -16.61
CA SER A 106 61.30 -12.32 -16.37
C SER A 106 59.97 -12.11 -17.10
N HIS A 107 59.04 -11.38 -16.47
CA HIS A 107 57.69 -11.10 -17.00
C HIS A 107 57.47 -9.61 -17.36
N ASP A 108 58.54 -8.82 -17.42
CA ASP A 108 58.45 -7.36 -17.58
C ASP A 108 57.71 -6.95 -18.87
N SER A 109 57.95 -7.64 -19.99
CA SER A 109 57.30 -7.36 -21.28
C SER A 109 55.79 -7.64 -21.25
N THR A 110 55.39 -8.80 -20.72
CA THR A 110 53.97 -9.23 -20.69
C THR A 110 53.16 -8.45 -19.67
N ILE A 111 53.76 -8.04 -18.55
CA ILE A 111 53.11 -7.16 -17.56
C ILE A 111 52.98 -5.72 -18.09
N THR A 112 53.98 -5.21 -18.83
CA THR A 112 53.86 -3.90 -19.49
C THR A 112 52.68 -3.88 -20.45
N GLU A 113 52.51 -4.94 -21.22
CA GLU A 113 51.38 -5.09 -22.14
C GLU A 113 50.03 -5.24 -21.41
N LEU A 114 50.00 -5.97 -20.29
CA LEU A 114 48.80 -6.08 -19.45
C LEU A 114 48.36 -4.70 -18.91
N ILE A 115 49.30 -3.92 -18.38
CA ILE A 115 49.02 -2.57 -17.86
C ILE A 115 48.45 -1.69 -18.98
N ARG A 116 49.06 -1.71 -20.17
CA ARG A 116 48.58 -0.97 -21.34
C ARG A 116 47.13 -1.33 -21.69
N ILE A 117 46.80 -2.62 -21.69
CA ILE A 117 45.44 -3.11 -21.98
C ILE A 117 44.44 -2.61 -20.92
N LEU A 118 44.78 -2.65 -19.64
CA LEU A 118 43.90 -2.19 -18.55
C LEU A 118 43.67 -0.67 -18.61
N GLU A 119 44.72 0.12 -18.88
CA GLU A 119 44.67 1.57 -19.04
C GLU A 119 43.81 1.99 -20.24
N GLU A 120 44.09 1.42 -21.43
CA GLU A 120 43.38 1.76 -22.66
C GLU A 120 41.91 1.32 -22.65
N SER A 121 41.59 0.24 -21.95
CA SER A 121 40.20 -0.26 -21.81
C SER A 121 39.43 0.33 -20.63
N LYS A 122 40.03 1.24 -19.85
CA LYS A 122 39.39 1.94 -18.71
C LYS A 122 38.67 0.98 -17.74
N GLN A 123 39.42 0.02 -17.21
CA GLN A 123 38.91 -0.94 -16.23
C GLN A 123 39.06 -0.41 -14.80
N ASN A 124 37.98 0.17 -14.25
CA ASN A 124 37.99 0.78 -12.91
C ASN A 124 37.17 -0.01 -11.87
N SER A 125 36.47 -1.06 -12.31
CA SER A 125 35.49 -1.80 -11.51
C SER A 125 36.03 -3.13 -10.94
N ILE A 126 37.35 -3.32 -10.95
CA ILE A 126 37.99 -4.57 -10.52
C ILE A 126 37.88 -4.69 -8.99
N ARG A 127 37.26 -5.78 -8.52
CA ARG A 127 37.02 -6.06 -7.10
C ARG A 127 37.96 -7.06 -6.47
N ILE A 128 38.44 -8.03 -7.24
CA ILE A 128 39.31 -9.08 -6.73
C ILE A 128 40.57 -9.08 -7.59
N VAL A 129 41.74 -9.04 -6.94
CA VAL A 129 43.04 -9.12 -7.61
C VAL A 129 43.87 -10.22 -6.99
N SER A 130 44.32 -11.17 -7.82
CA SER A 130 45.18 -12.28 -7.40
C SER A 130 46.41 -12.35 -8.30
N VAL A 131 47.60 -12.10 -7.77
CA VAL A 131 48.88 -12.17 -8.52
C VAL A 131 49.70 -13.34 -8.00
N LYS A 132 50.06 -14.30 -8.86
CA LYS A 132 50.73 -15.56 -8.50
C LYS A 132 51.96 -15.82 -9.36
N GLY A 133 53.12 -16.03 -8.73
CA GLY A 133 54.35 -16.48 -9.40
C GLY A 133 55.04 -15.48 -10.32
N ILE A 134 54.62 -14.21 -10.35
CA ILE A 134 55.18 -13.19 -11.26
C ILE A 134 56.56 -12.71 -10.77
N CYS A 135 57.57 -12.86 -11.63
CA CYS A 135 58.92 -12.32 -11.43
C CYS A 135 59.14 -11.07 -12.29
N LEU A 136 59.36 -9.91 -11.67
CA LEU A 136 59.70 -8.65 -12.34
C LEU A 136 61.12 -8.24 -11.97
N GLN A 137 61.94 -7.90 -12.96
CA GLN A 137 63.29 -7.36 -12.71
C GLN A 137 63.27 -5.85 -12.54
N ASN A 138 62.28 -5.17 -13.13
CA ASN A 138 62.11 -3.73 -13.01
C ASN A 138 61.20 -3.34 -11.82
N PRO A 139 61.74 -2.72 -10.75
CA PRO A 139 60.95 -2.28 -9.60
C PRO A 139 59.93 -1.19 -9.97
N ALA A 140 60.25 -0.29 -10.89
CA ALA A 140 59.30 0.74 -11.31
C ALA A 140 58.05 0.14 -12.00
N LEU A 141 58.21 -1.01 -12.67
CA LEU A 141 57.11 -1.72 -13.31
C LEU A 141 56.20 -2.41 -12.28
N ALA A 142 56.78 -2.98 -11.22
CA ALA A 142 56.05 -3.53 -10.08
C ALA A 142 55.19 -2.44 -9.41
N GLN A 143 55.75 -1.25 -9.17
CA GLN A 143 55.00 -0.13 -8.61
C GLN A 143 53.88 0.35 -9.55
N ARG A 144 54.12 0.42 -10.87
CA ARG A 144 53.08 0.76 -11.84
C ARG A 144 51.92 -0.24 -11.85
N LEU A 145 52.21 -1.54 -11.76
CA LEU A 145 51.18 -2.58 -11.66
C LEU A 145 50.33 -2.40 -10.39
N LEU A 146 50.96 -2.14 -9.25
CA LEU A 146 50.26 -1.90 -7.98
C LEU A 146 49.45 -0.60 -7.98
N ASN A 147 49.90 0.44 -8.67
CA ASN A 147 49.14 1.68 -8.81
C ASN A 147 47.85 1.48 -9.62
N GLN A 148 47.82 0.56 -10.59
CA GLN A 148 46.57 0.20 -11.30
C GLN A 148 45.52 -0.39 -10.34
N PHE A 149 45.97 -1.01 -9.24
CA PHE A 149 45.09 -1.54 -8.21
C PHE A 149 44.57 -0.45 -7.27
N SER A 150 45.32 0.65 -7.09
CA SER A 150 44.92 1.76 -6.21
C SER A 150 43.76 2.60 -6.74
N THR A 151 43.48 2.58 -8.06
CA THR A 151 42.37 3.33 -8.69
C THR A 151 41.08 2.53 -8.83
N SER A 152 41.04 1.29 -8.30
CA SER A 152 39.91 0.35 -8.43
C SER A 152 39.34 -0.04 -7.06
N PHE A 153 38.05 -0.36 -7.01
CA PHE A 153 37.36 -0.81 -5.79
C PHE A 153 37.77 -2.24 -5.41
N ILE A 154 38.93 -2.46 -4.79
CA ILE A 154 39.44 -3.81 -4.48
C ILE A 154 38.99 -4.28 -3.11
N GLN A 155 38.27 -5.40 -3.07
CA GLN A 155 37.82 -6.15 -1.89
C GLN A 155 38.79 -7.26 -1.45
N GLU A 156 39.44 -7.94 -2.39
CA GLU A 156 40.38 -9.04 -2.08
C GLU A 156 41.70 -8.88 -2.83
N LEU A 157 42.82 -8.96 -2.11
CA LEU A 157 44.18 -8.86 -2.65
C LEU A 157 45.03 -10.07 -2.22
N ASN A 158 45.38 -10.91 -3.18
CA ASN A 158 46.23 -12.09 -2.96
C ASN A 158 47.55 -11.93 -3.72
N LEU A 159 48.67 -11.73 -3.02
CA LEU A 159 49.99 -11.50 -3.61
C LEU A 159 50.94 -12.66 -3.30
N TRP A 160 51.08 -13.59 -4.24
CA TRP A 160 51.90 -14.78 -4.11
C TRP A 160 53.15 -14.68 -4.98
N CYS A 161 53.91 -13.60 -4.84
CA CYS A 161 55.09 -13.30 -5.65
C CYS A 161 55.99 -12.20 -5.02
N PRO A 162 57.24 -12.00 -5.50
CA PRO A 162 58.18 -10.99 -4.99
C PRO A 162 57.70 -9.53 -5.02
N ILE A 163 56.67 -9.22 -5.81
CA ILE A 163 56.10 -7.87 -5.94
C ILE A 163 55.46 -7.38 -4.63
N SER A 164 55.10 -8.30 -3.72
CA SER A 164 54.60 -8.00 -2.37
C SER A 164 55.47 -6.99 -1.62
N LYS A 165 56.80 -7.04 -1.75
CA LYS A 165 57.74 -6.10 -1.12
C LYS A 165 57.60 -4.65 -1.59
N GLN A 166 56.98 -4.43 -2.75
CA GLN A 166 56.80 -3.10 -3.34
C GLN A 166 55.45 -2.47 -3.02
N LEU A 167 54.56 -3.19 -2.34
CA LEU A 167 53.29 -2.63 -1.89
C LEU A 167 53.57 -1.63 -0.77
N THR A 168 53.27 -0.35 -1.01
CA THR A 168 53.49 0.74 -0.03
C THR A 168 52.23 0.99 0.82
N SER A 169 52.41 1.69 1.95
CA SER A 169 51.29 2.13 2.80
C SER A 169 50.33 3.08 2.07
N GLU A 170 50.83 3.92 1.16
CA GLU A 170 50.01 4.79 0.31
C GLU A 170 49.11 3.97 -0.64
N ASN A 171 49.64 2.90 -1.23
CA ASN A 171 48.85 2.00 -2.08
C ASN A 171 47.70 1.36 -1.31
N ILE A 172 47.94 0.96 -0.06
CA ILE A 172 46.94 0.33 0.80
C ILE A 172 45.89 1.35 1.24
N ALA A 173 46.32 2.57 1.60
CA ALA A 173 45.43 3.64 2.02
C ALA A 173 44.44 4.07 0.91
N ALA A 174 44.90 4.07 -0.35
CA ALA A 174 44.11 4.44 -1.52
C ALA A 174 43.01 3.42 -1.90
N MET A 175 43.05 2.19 -1.38
CA MET A 175 42.02 1.18 -1.67
C MET A 175 40.70 1.52 -0.97
N ASP A 176 39.56 1.33 -1.62
CA ASP A 176 38.27 1.69 -1.01
C ASP A 176 37.83 0.75 0.12
N SER A 177 38.04 -0.58 0.04
CA SER A 177 37.64 -1.54 1.09
C SER A 177 38.46 -2.84 1.05
N LEU A 178 39.42 -3.09 1.94
CA LEU A 178 40.24 -4.31 1.91
C LEU A 178 39.69 -5.38 2.88
N CYS A 179 39.15 -6.50 2.36
CA CYS A 179 38.54 -7.59 3.14
C CYS A 179 39.45 -8.84 3.27
N GLN A 180 40.40 -9.04 2.35
CA GLN A 180 41.31 -10.18 2.43
C GLN A 180 42.71 -9.81 1.91
N LEU A 181 43.74 -10.16 2.70
CA LEU A 181 45.15 -9.99 2.38
C LEU A 181 45.92 -11.29 2.65
N ARG A 182 46.44 -11.94 1.61
CA ARG A 182 47.29 -13.15 1.76
C ARG A 182 48.63 -12.98 1.06
N THR A 183 49.70 -13.30 1.77
CA THR A 183 51.09 -13.23 1.27
C THR A 183 51.81 -14.59 1.42
N MET A 184 52.94 -14.78 0.71
CA MET A 184 53.70 -16.04 0.77
C MET A 184 54.35 -16.25 2.14
N LYS A 185 54.48 -17.51 2.57
CA LYS A 185 55.15 -17.88 3.82
C LYS A 185 56.69 -17.81 3.78
N ASP A 186 57.30 -17.68 2.60
CA ASP A 186 58.76 -17.62 2.46
C ASP A 186 59.34 -16.24 2.83
N GLN A 187 60.35 -16.22 3.71
CA GLN A 187 60.94 -15.00 4.30
C GLN A 187 61.46 -13.97 3.27
N GLU A 188 61.90 -14.40 2.08
CA GLU A 188 62.44 -13.50 1.07
C GLU A 188 61.37 -12.70 0.28
N HIS A 189 60.08 -13.04 0.41
CA HIS A 189 59.01 -12.52 -0.46
C HIS A 189 57.77 -12.02 0.32
N GLN A 190 57.97 -11.66 1.58
CA GLN A 190 56.91 -11.15 2.47
C GLN A 190 56.71 -9.64 2.34
N LEU A 191 55.51 -9.18 2.75
CA LEU A 191 55.16 -7.77 2.84
C LEU A 191 56.08 -7.07 3.85
N SER A 192 56.42 -5.80 3.61
CA SER A 192 57.14 -5.00 4.60
C SER A 192 56.27 -4.78 5.83
N LYS A 193 56.92 -4.66 6.99
CA LYS A 193 56.25 -4.40 8.28
C LYS A 193 55.34 -3.16 8.22
N ASP A 194 55.82 -2.05 7.65
CA ASP A 194 55.05 -0.81 7.53
C ASP A 194 53.76 -0.97 6.70
N SER A 195 53.81 -1.80 5.66
CA SER A 195 52.65 -2.08 4.81
C SER A 195 51.68 -3.07 5.45
N ALA A 196 52.18 -4.05 6.20
CA ALA A 196 51.33 -4.93 7.01
C ALA A 196 50.57 -4.13 8.10
N ASP A 197 51.28 -3.24 8.80
CA ASP A 197 50.70 -2.33 9.78
C ASP A 197 49.64 -1.40 9.16
N ALA A 198 49.92 -0.83 7.99
CA ALA A 198 48.98 0.02 7.27
C ALA A 198 47.68 -0.71 6.89
N ALA A 199 47.75 -1.99 6.51
CA ALA A 199 46.58 -2.80 6.18
C ALA A 199 45.67 -3.03 7.39
N VAL A 200 46.26 -3.37 8.55
CA VAL A 200 45.50 -3.61 9.78
C VAL A 200 44.91 -2.30 10.33
N LEU A 201 45.66 -1.20 10.28
CA LEU A 201 45.16 0.13 10.67
C LEU A 201 44.01 0.60 9.77
N LYS A 202 44.10 0.33 8.47
CA LYS A 202 43.01 0.64 7.53
C LYS A 202 41.76 -0.15 7.87
N PHE A 203 41.88 -1.46 8.13
CA PHE A 203 40.75 -2.28 8.57
C PHE A 203 40.13 -1.73 9.87
N ALA A 204 40.95 -1.38 10.86
CA ALA A 204 40.47 -0.77 12.11
C ALA A 204 39.69 0.54 11.88
N ARG A 205 40.16 1.40 10.97
CA ARG A 205 39.45 2.63 10.57
C ARG A 205 38.16 2.34 9.81
N ASP A 206 38.20 1.44 8.83
CA ASP A 206 37.03 1.10 8.02
C ASP A 206 35.91 0.50 8.89
N MET A 207 36.25 -0.32 9.89
CA MET A 207 35.31 -0.80 10.92
C MET A 207 34.65 0.34 11.70
N ARG A 208 35.39 1.40 12.03
CA ARG A 208 34.88 2.55 12.81
C ARG A 208 34.00 3.50 11.98
N TYR A 209 34.33 3.74 10.72
CA TYR A 209 33.67 4.76 9.90
C TYR A 209 32.54 4.21 9.01
N LYS A 210 32.52 2.91 8.69
CA LYS A 210 31.48 2.26 7.86
C LYS A 210 30.53 1.39 8.69
N LEU A 211 30.01 1.95 9.79
CA LEU A 211 29.22 1.31 10.88
C LEU A 211 28.00 0.45 10.49
N ARG A 212 27.64 0.30 9.21
CA ARG A 212 26.50 -0.51 8.73
C ARG A 212 26.88 -1.66 7.81
N ILE A 213 28.16 -1.95 7.66
CA ILE A 213 28.66 -3.05 6.82
C ILE A 213 29.55 -3.91 7.70
N ASN A 214 29.12 -5.15 7.97
CA ASN A 214 29.93 -6.16 8.66
C ASN A 214 31.01 -6.63 7.68
N ILE A 215 32.24 -6.12 7.81
CA ILE A 215 33.34 -6.37 6.86
C ILE A 215 34.20 -7.52 7.40
N PRO A 216 34.14 -8.73 6.83
CA PRO A 216 35.06 -9.80 7.24
C PRO A 216 36.49 -9.44 6.81
N PHE A 217 37.46 -9.64 7.70
CA PHE A 217 38.87 -9.37 7.39
C PHE A 217 39.78 -10.56 7.69
N VAL A 218 40.54 -11.00 6.70
CA VAL A 218 41.55 -12.05 6.88
C VAL A 218 42.91 -11.54 6.43
N ALA A 219 43.91 -11.60 7.31
CA ALA A 219 45.28 -11.24 6.99
C ALA A 219 46.28 -12.33 7.42
N GLU A 220 47.18 -12.69 6.50
CA GLU A 220 48.35 -13.53 6.79
C GLU A 220 49.62 -12.76 6.40
N VAL A 221 50.35 -12.29 7.41
CA VAL A 221 51.54 -11.41 7.28
C VAL A 221 52.69 -11.93 8.14
N SER A 222 53.89 -11.38 7.99
CA SER A 222 55.08 -11.88 8.70
C SER A 222 55.33 -11.17 10.01
N GLU A 223 55.32 -9.83 9.98
CA GLU A 223 55.59 -8.97 11.14
C GLU A 223 54.46 -7.93 11.27
N LEU A 224 54.03 -7.68 12.50
CA LEU A 224 53.09 -6.62 12.87
C LEU A 224 53.61 -5.90 14.10
N SER A 225 53.39 -4.59 14.22
CA SER A 225 53.77 -3.85 15.41
C SER A 225 52.80 -4.11 16.58
N PRO A 226 53.29 -4.27 17.83
CA PRO A 226 52.44 -4.41 19.02
C PRO A 226 51.41 -3.28 19.15
N GLU A 227 51.79 -2.05 18.81
CA GLU A 227 50.95 -0.85 18.87
C GLU A 227 49.73 -0.96 17.95
N VAL A 228 49.91 -1.53 16.75
CA VAL A 228 48.84 -1.70 15.76
C VAL A 228 47.82 -2.74 16.22
N VAL A 229 48.31 -3.83 16.81
CA VAL A 229 47.45 -4.87 17.38
C VAL A 229 46.63 -4.33 18.54
N VAL A 230 47.25 -3.57 19.45
CA VAL A 230 46.54 -2.92 20.56
C VAL A 230 45.50 -1.92 20.04
N HIS A 231 45.83 -1.14 19.01
CA HIS A 231 44.88 -0.20 18.40
C HIS A 231 43.67 -0.95 17.80
N LEU A 232 43.89 -2.04 17.09
CA LEU A 232 42.81 -2.89 16.55
C LEU A 232 41.89 -3.41 17.65
N ILE A 233 42.47 -3.96 18.74
CA ILE A 233 41.69 -4.46 19.89
C ILE A 233 40.87 -3.33 20.50
N LYS A 234 41.50 -2.17 20.74
CA LYS A 234 40.85 -1.00 21.33
C LYS A 234 39.67 -0.51 20.49
N GLU A 235 39.82 -0.40 19.17
CA GLU A 235 38.72 0.05 18.32
C GLU A 235 37.58 -0.98 18.28
N TRP A 236 37.89 -2.28 18.21
CA TRP A 236 36.89 -3.33 18.09
C TRP A 236 36.03 -3.52 19.35
N ILE A 237 36.61 -3.44 20.56
CA ILE A 237 35.88 -3.71 21.82
C ILE A 237 34.75 -2.72 22.10
N PHE A 238 34.71 -1.55 21.45
CA PHE A 238 33.66 -0.55 21.65
C PHE A 238 32.57 -0.56 20.56
N ILE A 239 32.71 -1.35 19.49
CA ILE A 239 31.76 -1.36 18.37
C ILE A 239 30.57 -2.30 18.68
N PRO A 240 29.30 -1.87 18.53
CA PRO A 240 28.11 -2.69 18.85
C PRO A 240 27.91 -3.91 17.94
N GLU A 241 28.06 -3.73 16.62
CA GLU A 241 28.04 -4.80 15.62
C GLU A 241 29.48 -5.12 15.17
N SER A 242 30.14 -6.00 15.90
CA SER A 242 31.55 -6.30 15.67
C SER A 242 31.81 -7.05 14.35
N SER A 243 32.77 -6.57 13.56
CA SER A 243 33.22 -7.29 12.37
C SER A 243 34.03 -8.55 12.73
N ILE A 244 33.89 -9.63 11.95
CA ILE A 244 34.64 -10.87 12.15
C ILE A 244 36.00 -10.74 11.46
N PHE A 245 37.09 -11.12 12.12
CA PHE A 245 38.40 -11.10 11.49
C PHE A 245 39.32 -12.23 11.97
N GLN A 246 40.33 -12.57 11.16
CA GLN A 246 41.41 -13.48 11.55
C GLN A 246 42.73 -12.93 11.02
N ILE A 247 43.63 -12.58 11.92
CA ILE A 247 44.97 -12.07 11.57
C ILE A 247 46.00 -13.04 12.12
N THR A 248 46.88 -13.53 11.24
CA THR A 248 47.98 -14.44 11.58
C THR A 248 49.31 -13.77 11.24
N PHE A 249 50.25 -13.75 12.18
CA PHE A 249 51.61 -13.24 11.96
C PHE A 249 52.69 -14.05 12.69
N THR A 250 53.92 -14.08 12.16
CA THR A 250 55.03 -14.96 12.60
C THR A 250 56.14 -14.26 13.39
N GLY A 251 56.09 -12.94 13.55
CA GLY A 251 57.06 -12.11 14.27
C GLY A 251 56.69 -11.83 15.73
N CYS A 252 56.06 -12.79 16.42
CA CYS A 252 55.54 -12.65 17.79
C CYS A 252 56.51 -13.30 18.79
N ASP A 253 57.72 -12.75 18.90
CA ASP A 253 58.75 -13.26 19.80
C ASP A 253 58.59 -12.75 21.26
N HIS A 254 59.49 -13.16 22.15
CA HIS A 254 59.41 -12.83 23.57
C HIS A 254 59.48 -11.31 23.82
N ASP A 255 60.33 -10.59 23.08
CA ASP A 255 60.47 -9.14 23.19
C ASP A 255 59.21 -8.41 22.68
N TRP A 256 58.59 -8.93 21.61
CA TRP A 256 57.30 -8.46 21.11
C TRP A 256 56.20 -8.61 22.16
N LEU A 257 56.13 -9.76 22.85
CA LEU A 257 55.12 -10.03 23.87
C LEU A 257 55.28 -9.14 25.11
N ILE A 258 56.52 -8.88 25.55
CA ILE A 258 56.80 -7.93 26.64
C ILE A 258 56.28 -6.54 26.25
N ARG A 259 56.67 -6.05 25.07
CA ARG A 259 56.24 -4.73 24.59
C ARG A 259 54.72 -4.63 24.40
N PHE A 260 54.09 -5.69 23.90
CA PHE A 260 52.62 -5.77 23.79
C PHE A 260 51.94 -5.67 25.16
N SER A 261 52.47 -6.37 26.17
CA SER A 261 51.96 -6.33 27.53
C SER A 261 52.07 -4.93 28.13
N ASP A 262 53.23 -4.27 27.99
CA ASP A 262 53.46 -2.90 28.47
C ASP A 262 52.46 -1.91 27.85
N ILE A 263 52.19 -2.01 26.55
CA ILE A 263 51.24 -1.13 25.84
C ILE A 263 49.80 -1.42 26.29
N CYS A 264 49.44 -2.69 26.52
CA CYS A 264 48.11 -3.04 27.04
C CYS A 264 47.87 -2.46 28.44
N GLU A 265 48.90 -2.46 29.31
CA GLU A 265 48.82 -1.82 30.63
C GLU A 265 48.66 -0.30 30.52
N GLN A 266 49.44 0.36 29.65
CA GLN A 266 49.34 1.80 29.40
C GLN A 266 47.95 2.20 28.89
N GLU A 267 47.37 1.42 27.97
CA GLU A 267 46.06 1.66 27.37
C GLU A 267 44.88 1.11 28.21
N GLN A 268 45.15 0.57 29.41
CA GLN A 268 44.16 0.01 30.33
C GLN A 268 43.29 -1.13 29.73
N LEU A 269 43.87 -1.92 28.83
CA LEU A 269 43.23 -3.09 28.22
C LEU A 269 43.39 -4.33 29.11
N ARG A 270 42.42 -4.56 29.99
CA ARG A 270 42.40 -5.76 30.84
C ARG A 270 42.03 -7.01 30.03
N HIS A 271 42.80 -8.07 30.20
CA HIS A 271 42.54 -9.38 29.60
C HIS A 271 42.84 -10.50 30.59
N ALA A 272 42.27 -11.69 30.34
CA ALA A 272 42.65 -12.93 31.01
C ALA A 272 43.05 -13.95 29.93
N PHE A 273 44.26 -14.52 30.01
CA PHE A 273 44.78 -15.45 28.98
C PHE A 273 44.70 -14.89 27.54
N TYR A 274 45.00 -13.60 27.38
CA TYR A 274 44.87 -12.86 26.11
C TYR A 274 43.45 -12.90 25.49
N GLU A 275 42.42 -13.03 26.33
CA GLU A 275 41.02 -12.81 25.98
C GLU A 275 40.57 -11.41 26.43
N PHE A 276 40.23 -10.55 25.46
CA PHE A 276 39.84 -9.15 25.66
C PHE A 276 38.32 -9.00 25.50
N PRO A 277 37.57 -8.81 26.59
CA PRO A 277 36.11 -8.71 26.54
C PRO A 277 35.66 -7.46 25.77
N SER A 278 34.61 -7.61 24.95
CA SER A 278 33.93 -6.46 24.36
C SER A 278 33.24 -5.64 25.46
N LYS A 279 33.31 -4.31 25.34
CA LYS A 279 32.62 -3.35 26.21
C LYS A 279 31.20 -3.07 25.73
N SER A 280 30.89 -3.37 24.47
CA SER A 280 29.58 -3.20 23.84
C SER A 280 28.73 -4.48 23.87
N ASN A 281 29.33 -5.67 23.83
CA ASN A 281 28.63 -6.96 23.86
C ASN A 281 29.26 -7.91 24.91
N PRO A 282 28.55 -8.25 26.01
CA PRO A 282 29.10 -9.08 27.09
C PRO A 282 29.39 -10.54 26.69
N TYR A 283 28.86 -11.02 25.57
CA TYR A 283 29.08 -12.36 25.04
C TYR A 283 30.06 -12.39 23.87
N ALA A 284 30.84 -11.32 23.66
CA ALA A 284 31.87 -11.29 22.62
C ALA A 284 33.22 -10.87 23.20
N HIS A 285 34.29 -11.45 22.68
CA HIS A 285 35.66 -11.10 23.09
C HIS A 285 36.64 -11.34 21.95
N ILE A 286 37.78 -10.64 21.96
CA ILE A 286 38.91 -10.98 21.08
C ILE A 286 39.79 -11.99 21.79
N LYS A 287 40.21 -13.03 21.09
CA LYS A 287 41.17 -14.03 21.57
C LYS A 287 42.45 -13.94 20.75
N MET A 288 43.58 -13.83 21.44
CA MET A 288 44.91 -14.00 20.85
C MET A 288 45.47 -15.37 21.25
N LYS A 289 45.82 -16.19 20.26
CA LYS A 289 46.47 -17.49 20.47
C LYS A 289 47.93 -17.40 20.05
N ILE A 290 48.82 -17.68 20.99
CA ILE A 290 50.27 -17.71 20.79
C ILE A 290 50.68 -19.15 20.49
N GLN A 291 51.51 -19.36 19.47
CA GLN A 291 52.11 -20.64 19.13
C GLN A 291 53.62 -20.57 19.38
N GLU A 292 54.05 -21.12 20.52
CA GLU A 292 55.44 -21.03 21.00
C GLU A 292 56.45 -21.71 20.08
N GLU A 293 56.07 -22.79 19.39
CA GLU A 293 56.98 -23.52 18.47
C GLU A 293 57.29 -22.76 17.17
N SER A 294 56.45 -21.80 16.78
CA SER A 294 56.53 -21.10 15.48
C SER A 294 56.67 -19.58 15.61
N ASN A 295 56.79 -19.06 16.84
CA ASN A 295 56.73 -17.62 17.17
C ASN A 295 55.55 -16.89 16.48
N SER A 296 54.45 -17.61 16.25
CA SER A 296 53.30 -17.08 15.52
C SER A 296 52.12 -16.79 16.44
N CYS A 297 51.41 -15.71 16.12
CA CYS A 297 50.24 -15.24 16.85
C CYS A 297 49.03 -15.16 15.92
N VAL A 298 47.89 -15.65 16.40
CA VAL A 298 46.60 -15.58 15.69
C VAL A 298 45.61 -14.80 16.54
N ILE A 299 45.02 -13.75 15.98
CA ILE A 299 44.02 -12.91 16.64
C ILE A 299 42.70 -12.98 15.88
N PHE A 300 41.62 -13.25 16.62
CA PHE A 300 40.28 -13.34 16.09
C PHE A 300 39.22 -13.06 17.18
N PRO A 301 38.03 -12.56 16.81
CA PRO A 301 36.93 -12.41 17.74
C PRO A 301 36.13 -13.71 17.89
N ILE A 302 35.68 -13.98 19.11
CA ILE A 302 34.71 -15.01 19.47
C ILE A 302 33.40 -14.31 19.80
N LYS A 303 32.32 -14.77 19.19
CA LYS A 303 30.95 -14.32 19.44
C LYS A 303 30.17 -15.39 20.20
N ASP A 304 29.20 -14.96 20.99
CA ASP A 304 28.29 -15.79 21.79
C ASP A 304 28.95 -16.56 22.96
N VAL A 305 30.20 -16.22 23.30
CA VAL A 305 30.92 -16.75 24.46
C VAL A 305 31.62 -15.59 25.19
N PRO A 306 31.36 -15.37 26.49
CA PRO A 306 32.03 -14.32 27.26
C PRO A 306 33.52 -14.66 27.45
N ALA A 307 34.37 -13.64 27.59
CA ALA A 307 35.77 -13.85 27.95
C ALA A 307 35.88 -14.55 29.32
N ARG A 308 36.90 -15.38 29.50
CA ARG A 308 37.18 -16.02 30.80
C ARG A 308 37.43 -14.96 31.88
N SER A 309 36.83 -15.15 33.05
CA SER A 309 37.09 -14.30 34.22
C SER A 309 38.23 -14.88 35.08
N PRO A 310 38.95 -14.06 35.88
CA PRO A 310 39.96 -14.54 36.83
C PRO A 310 39.44 -15.60 37.81
N ILE A 311 38.12 -15.67 38.02
CA ILE A 311 37.46 -16.64 38.92
C ILE A 311 37.48 -18.07 38.33
N HIS A 312 37.62 -18.23 37.01
CA HIS A 312 37.71 -19.55 36.37
C HIS A 312 39.05 -20.25 36.60
N GLN A 313 40.07 -19.55 37.13
CA GLN A 313 41.38 -20.13 37.42
C GLN A 313 41.34 -21.15 38.59
N TYR A 314 40.35 -21.05 39.50
CA TYR A 314 40.28 -21.93 40.67
C TYR A 314 39.58 -23.28 40.42
N LEU A 315 38.89 -23.45 39.29
CA LEU A 315 38.05 -24.62 39.01
C LEU A 315 38.65 -25.59 37.99
N ASP A 316 39.61 -25.16 37.13
CA ASP A 316 40.24 -26.02 36.12
C ASP A 316 41.60 -26.62 36.54
N GLU A 317 42.27 -26.11 37.58
CA GLU A 317 43.55 -26.66 38.06
C GLU A 317 43.42 -27.90 38.97
N ASN A 318 42.21 -28.25 39.41
CA ASN A 318 41.97 -29.37 40.33
C ASN A 318 41.58 -30.71 39.67
N LEU A 319 41.61 -30.81 38.33
CA LEU A 319 41.13 -32.00 37.61
C LEU A 319 42.16 -32.69 36.69
N SER A 320 43.43 -32.28 36.68
CA SER A 320 44.49 -33.04 36.01
C SER A 320 45.71 -33.22 36.91
N ASN A 321 46.03 -34.50 37.17
CA ASN A 321 47.32 -35.04 37.63
C ASN A 321 47.44 -35.38 39.12
N ARG A 322 46.72 -36.43 39.52
CA ARG A 322 47.31 -37.49 40.35
C ARG A 322 47.98 -38.52 39.44
N LEU A 323 49.29 -38.68 39.55
CA LEU A 323 50.01 -39.94 39.83
C LEU A 323 51.52 -39.80 39.55
N ASP A 324 52.23 -39.58 40.65
CA ASP A 324 53.35 -40.37 41.15
C ASP A 324 54.73 -40.48 40.45
N LEU A 325 55.71 -40.10 41.27
CA LEU A 325 56.99 -40.76 41.58
C LEU A 325 58.18 -40.60 40.62
N LYS A 326 59.17 -39.81 41.07
CA LYS A 326 60.44 -40.38 41.61
C LYS A 326 61.29 -39.38 42.39
N TYR A 327 61.45 -39.73 43.66
CA TYR A 327 62.50 -39.43 44.63
C TYR A 327 63.91 -39.01 44.13
N VAL A 328 64.59 -38.35 45.09
CA VAL A 328 66.04 -38.20 45.30
C VAL A 328 66.69 -37.03 44.57
N PHE A 329 66.95 -35.92 45.29
CA PHE A 329 68.32 -35.43 45.58
C PHE A 329 68.36 -34.09 46.36
N LEU A 330 67.80 -33.94 47.57
CA LEU A 330 68.33 -32.89 48.50
C LEU A 330 67.92 -33.03 49.98
N ILE A 331 68.15 -34.21 50.57
CA ILE A 331 68.20 -34.34 52.05
C ILE A 331 69.52 -33.78 52.65
N ASN A 332 70.52 -33.37 51.86
CA ASN A 332 71.88 -33.16 52.39
C ASN A 332 72.48 -31.75 52.26
N GLN A 333 71.69 -30.70 52.10
CA GLN A 333 72.25 -29.36 52.23
C GLN A 333 71.49 -28.48 53.21
N ILE A 334 71.96 -28.51 54.46
CA ILE A 334 72.03 -27.32 55.32
C ILE A 334 70.94 -27.26 56.40
N LEU A 335 70.90 -28.38 57.11
CA LEU A 335 71.14 -28.46 58.56
C LEU A 335 72.41 -27.70 59.04
N TYR A 336 72.77 -26.55 58.46
CA TYR A 336 74.04 -25.85 58.76
C TYR A 336 73.88 -24.41 59.26
N LYS A 337 72.66 -23.86 59.39
CA LYS A 337 72.48 -22.51 59.98
C LYS A 337 71.25 -22.40 60.89
N LEU A 338 71.21 -23.26 61.91
CA LEU A 338 70.95 -22.74 63.25
C LEU A 338 72.10 -21.78 63.58
N TYR A 339 71.87 -20.47 63.71
CA TYR A 339 72.62 -19.63 64.65
C TYR A 339 71.99 -18.22 64.77
N ARG A 340 71.65 -17.84 66.01
CA ARG A 340 71.32 -16.49 66.56
C ARG A 340 69.86 -15.99 66.62
N ILE A 341 69.13 -16.45 67.63
CA ILE A 341 68.85 -15.77 68.93
C ILE A 341 69.10 -14.22 68.99
N HIS A 342 68.11 -13.37 69.33
CA HIS A 342 67.73 -12.90 70.70
C HIS A 342 66.79 -11.65 70.70
N ASP A 343 66.09 -11.49 71.85
CA ASP A 343 65.42 -10.32 72.46
C ASP A 343 63.90 -10.12 72.21
N GLN A 344 63.01 -9.93 73.19
CA GLN A 344 63.06 -9.96 74.66
C GLN A 344 61.59 -9.84 75.15
N CYS A 345 61.16 -10.61 76.15
CA CYS A 345 60.30 -10.09 77.21
C CYS A 345 60.31 -11.04 78.42
N SER A 346 60.67 -10.46 79.55
CA SER A 346 61.12 -11.11 80.77
C SER A 346 60.01 -11.36 81.79
N ASN A 347 60.28 -12.34 82.66
CA ASN A 347 59.99 -12.39 84.10
C ASN A 347 58.66 -12.97 84.62
N ASN A 348 58.70 -14.29 84.82
CA ASN A 348 58.41 -15.05 86.06
C ASN A 348 57.87 -14.29 87.29
N ARG A 349 56.83 -14.84 87.94
CA ARG A 349 56.93 -15.58 89.23
C ARG A 349 55.58 -16.14 89.76
N ARG A 350 55.61 -17.46 90.04
CA ARG A 350 55.08 -18.25 91.20
C ARG A 350 53.60 -18.20 91.63
N GLY A 351 53.02 -19.40 91.82
CA GLY A 351 52.21 -19.73 93.01
C GLY A 351 50.91 -20.52 92.78
N ASN A 352 50.83 -21.75 93.31
CA ASN A 352 49.67 -22.66 93.31
C ASN A 352 48.49 -22.21 94.21
N TRP A 353 47.33 -22.86 93.99
CA TRP A 353 46.21 -23.23 94.92
C TRP A 353 44.79 -22.66 94.63
N LYS A 354 44.05 -23.39 93.78
CA LYS A 354 42.68 -23.97 93.92
C LYS A 354 41.50 -23.24 94.66
N TRP A 355 40.40 -23.10 93.88
CA TRP A 355 38.92 -23.19 94.13
C TRP A 355 38.06 -21.92 94.34
N GLY A 356 37.05 -21.77 93.45
CA GLY A 356 35.63 -21.63 93.84
C GLY A 356 34.85 -20.39 93.39
N TYR A 357 33.90 -20.56 92.45
CA TYR A 357 32.69 -19.72 92.24
C TYR A 357 32.83 -18.25 91.75
N ALA A 358 33.55 -18.03 90.64
CA ALA A 358 33.39 -16.81 89.81
C ALA A 358 33.35 -17.10 88.29
N GLY A 359 33.33 -18.39 87.92
CA GLY A 359 33.47 -18.88 86.55
C GLY A 359 32.17 -18.94 85.76
N ASP A 360 31.00 -19.06 86.41
CA ASP A 360 29.73 -19.28 85.70
C ASP A 360 28.99 -17.98 85.31
N ILE A 361 29.04 -16.92 86.12
CA ILE A 361 28.47 -15.61 85.70
C ILE A 361 29.30 -14.99 84.57
N ASN A 362 30.64 -15.07 84.68
CA ASN A 362 31.54 -14.59 83.62
C ASN A 362 31.53 -15.45 82.35
N LYS A 363 31.06 -16.70 82.43
CA LYS A 363 30.82 -17.55 81.26
C LYS A 363 29.51 -17.21 80.60
N GLU A 364 28.45 -17.00 81.38
CA GLU A 364 27.12 -16.74 80.83
C GLU A 364 26.98 -15.29 80.32
N GLU A 365 27.61 -14.30 80.98
CA GLU A 365 27.76 -12.95 80.40
C GLU A 365 28.61 -12.95 79.13
N ARG A 366 29.68 -13.77 79.07
CA ARG A 366 30.42 -13.95 77.82
C ARG A 366 29.55 -14.60 76.76
N ARG A 367 28.78 -15.63 77.10
CA ARG A 367 27.90 -16.33 76.16
C ARG A 367 26.80 -15.42 75.62
N ILE A 368 26.17 -14.61 76.47
CA ILE A 368 25.15 -13.62 76.06
C ILE A 368 25.78 -12.51 75.23
N ARG A 369 26.96 -12.01 75.62
CA ARG A 369 27.72 -11.01 74.84
C ARG A 369 28.12 -11.57 73.48
N ASP A 370 28.63 -12.79 73.43
CA ASP A 370 29.05 -13.46 72.20
C ASP A 370 27.84 -13.75 71.31
N SER A 371 26.68 -14.09 71.88
CA SER A 371 25.42 -14.27 71.15
C SER A 371 24.87 -12.95 70.60
N LEU A 372 24.87 -11.87 71.40
CA LEU A 372 24.43 -10.55 70.95
C LEU A 372 25.40 -9.95 69.91
N VAL A 373 26.71 -10.20 70.04
CA VAL A 373 27.71 -9.82 69.03
C VAL A 373 27.50 -10.64 67.76
N ALA A 374 27.18 -11.93 67.86
CA ALA A 374 26.84 -12.75 66.70
C ALA A 374 25.57 -12.26 65.99
N GLU A 375 24.51 -11.93 66.72
CA GLU A 375 23.27 -11.35 66.14
C GLU A 375 23.49 -9.96 65.56
N LEU A 376 24.27 -9.09 66.23
CA LEU A 376 24.64 -7.78 65.67
C LEU A 376 25.47 -7.91 64.39
N ASN A 377 26.37 -8.90 64.33
CA ASN A 377 27.15 -9.18 63.13
C ASN A 377 26.27 -9.76 62.00
N ASP A 378 25.30 -10.62 62.32
CA ASP A 378 24.33 -11.14 61.34
C ASP A 378 23.41 -10.05 60.78
N ILE A 379 22.91 -9.14 61.64
CA ILE A 379 22.11 -7.99 61.22
C ILE A 379 22.95 -7.01 60.40
N ALA A 380 24.20 -6.74 60.80
CA ALA A 380 25.12 -5.91 60.03
C ALA A 380 25.39 -6.53 58.65
N SER A 381 25.65 -7.84 58.58
CA SER A 381 25.84 -8.56 57.32
C SER A 381 24.59 -8.51 56.43
N LYS A 382 23.39 -8.65 56.99
CA LYS A 382 22.13 -8.54 56.24
C LYS A 382 21.87 -7.12 55.75
N ARG A 383 22.19 -6.10 56.55
CA ARG A 383 22.10 -4.68 56.15
C ARG A 383 23.08 -4.38 55.03
N ASP A 384 24.32 -4.84 55.14
CA ASP A 384 25.36 -4.58 54.14
C ASP A 384 25.04 -5.33 52.82
N ALA A 385 24.47 -6.53 52.89
CA ALA A 385 23.94 -7.24 51.72
C ALA A 385 22.75 -6.50 51.07
N ALA A 386 21.82 -5.96 51.88
CA ALA A 386 20.70 -5.16 51.38
C ALA A 386 21.17 -3.83 50.77
N GLN A 387 22.20 -3.18 51.33
CA GLN A 387 22.80 -1.97 50.75
C GLN A 387 23.54 -2.27 49.44
N ALA A 388 24.25 -3.39 49.35
CA ALA A 388 24.89 -3.84 48.11
C ALA A 388 23.85 -4.11 47.01
N LEU A 389 22.74 -4.77 47.35
CA LEU A 389 21.63 -5.01 46.43
C LEU A 389 20.94 -3.69 46.01
N HIS A 390 20.74 -2.75 46.94
CA HIS A 390 20.17 -1.45 46.63
C HIS A 390 21.09 -0.64 45.69
N GLN A 391 22.41 -0.64 45.91
CA GLN A 391 23.37 0.00 45.01
C GLN A 391 23.39 -0.65 43.62
N GLN A 392 23.27 -1.97 43.54
CA GLN A 392 23.13 -2.68 42.26
C GLN A 392 21.84 -2.28 41.53
N LEU A 393 20.71 -2.22 42.25
CA LEU A 393 19.43 -1.79 41.68
C LEU A 393 19.46 -0.34 41.19
N VAL A 394 20.06 0.58 41.95
CA VAL A 394 20.24 1.99 41.53
C VAL A 394 21.11 2.09 40.28
N THR A 395 22.21 1.33 40.22
CA THR A 395 23.09 1.31 39.04
C THR A 395 22.41 0.69 37.81
N ASN A 396 21.57 -0.33 38.00
CA ASN A 396 20.81 -0.91 36.90
C ASN A 396 19.70 0.04 36.43
N ASN A 397 19.05 0.76 37.35
CA ASN A 397 18.02 1.73 37.01
C ASN A 397 18.61 2.90 36.21
N SER A 398 19.79 3.41 36.58
CA SER A 398 20.46 4.47 35.80
C SER A 398 20.84 4.01 34.39
N LYS A 399 21.32 2.76 34.23
CA LYS A 399 21.60 2.18 32.90
C LYS A 399 20.35 2.01 32.04
N LEU A 400 19.24 1.63 32.66
CA LEU A 400 17.94 1.54 31.99
C LEU A 400 17.44 2.94 31.56
N GLU A 401 17.60 3.95 32.40
CA GLU A 401 17.25 5.35 32.07
C GLU A 401 18.08 5.87 30.88
N GLU A 402 19.39 5.59 30.84
CA GLU A 402 20.26 5.95 29.71
C GLU A 402 19.84 5.23 28.41
N ALA A 403 19.55 3.93 28.47
CA ALA A 403 19.10 3.17 27.30
C ALA A 403 17.72 3.64 26.78
N VAL A 404 16.81 4.00 27.69
CA VAL A 404 15.52 4.61 27.33
C VAL A 404 15.74 5.95 26.64
N HIS A 405 16.65 6.79 27.14
CA HIS A 405 16.96 8.08 26.53
C HIS A 405 17.55 7.94 25.12
N GLU A 406 18.44 6.97 24.90
CA GLU A 406 19.00 6.70 23.57
C GLU A 406 17.93 6.21 22.58
N LEU A 407 17.03 5.32 23.03
CA LEU A 407 15.89 4.88 22.22
C LEU A 407 14.93 6.03 21.90
N GLU A 408 14.68 6.94 22.84
CA GLU A 408 13.87 8.14 22.61
C GLU A 408 14.46 9.05 21.52
N LEU A 409 15.79 9.23 21.50
CA LEU A 409 16.48 10.00 20.47
C LEU A 409 16.37 9.33 19.10
N LEU A 410 16.56 8.00 19.02
CA LEU A 410 16.40 7.25 17.77
C LEU A 410 14.96 7.32 17.24
N VAL A 411 13.96 7.16 18.12
CA VAL A 411 12.54 7.31 17.76
C VAL A 411 12.26 8.71 17.26
N LYS A 412 12.86 9.75 17.85
CA LYS A 412 12.72 11.13 17.38
C LYS A 412 13.32 11.33 15.99
N GLU A 413 14.49 10.76 15.71
CA GLU A 413 15.11 10.78 14.37
C GLU A 413 14.24 10.04 13.33
N LEU A 414 13.76 8.84 13.66
CA LEU A 414 12.88 8.08 12.77
C LEU A 414 11.55 8.79 12.50
N LYS A 415 10.98 9.46 13.51
CA LYS A 415 9.79 10.32 13.33
C LYS A 415 10.08 11.49 12.40
N LEU A 416 11.25 12.12 12.50
CA LEU A 416 11.65 13.22 11.63
C LEU A 416 11.84 12.75 10.18
N LYS A 417 12.55 11.64 9.96
CA LYS A 417 12.67 11.01 8.63
C LYS A 417 11.31 10.62 8.06
N LYS A 418 10.44 9.99 8.84
CA LYS A 418 9.07 9.66 8.43
C LYS A 418 8.30 10.92 8.01
N LYS A 419 8.48 12.04 8.73
CA LYS A 419 7.89 13.33 8.38
C LYS A 419 8.45 13.86 7.06
N GLU A 420 9.77 13.88 6.88
CA GLU A 420 10.42 14.29 5.63
C GLU A 420 9.94 13.45 4.43
N TYR A 421 9.82 12.13 4.57
CA TYR A 421 9.25 11.25 3.55
C TYR A 421 7.77 11.54 3.26
N SER A 422 6.99 11.90 4.28
CA SER A 422 5.59 12.30 4.12
C SER A 422 5.47 13.67 3.41
N ASP A 423 6.37 14.61 3.70
CA ASP A 423 6.41 15.95 3.12
C ASP A 423 6.85 15.88 1.64
N LEU A 424 7.74 14.95 1.27
CA LEU A 424 8.07 14.64 -0.13
C LEU A 424 6.87 14.05 -0.91
N ARG A 425 6.03 13.25 -0.25
CA ARG A 425 4.82 12.65 -0.86
C ARG A 425 3.70 13.67 -1.05
N ASN A 426 3.59 14.64 -0.15
CA ASN A 426 2.54 15.64 -0.14
C ASN A 426 3.11 16.98 -0.60
N VAL A 427 3.04 17.27 -1.90
CA VAL A 427 3.37 18.61 -2.41
C VAL A 427 2.56 19.64 -1.62
N HIS A 428 3.25 20.57 -0.95
CA HIS A 428 2.61 21.67 -0.25
C HIS A 428 1.91 22.59 -1.25
N LEU A 429 0.64 22.29 -1.52
CA LEU A 429 -0.24 23.11 -2.34
C LEU A 429 -0.85 24.19 -1.44
N SER A 430 -0.49 25.44 -1.68
CA SER A 430 -1.20 26.59 -1.09
C SER A 430 -2.28 27.05 -2.07
N LEU A 431 -3.49 27.25 -1.55
CA LEU A 431 -4.56 27.87 -2.32
C LEU A 431 -4.18 29.35 -2.58
N PRO A 432 -4.40 29.88 -3.80
CA PRO A 432 -4.20 31.30 -4.05
C PRO A 432 -5.11 32.13 -3.13
N HIS A 433 -4.63 33.29 -2.70
CA HIS A 433 -5.30 34.13 -1.71
C HIS A 433 -6.73 34.53 -2.13
N GLU A 434 -7.00 34.65 -3.44
CA GLU A 434 -8.32 34.87 -4.04
C GLU A 434 -8.32 34.41 -5.50
N PRO A 435 -9.48 34.05 -6.09
CA PRO A 435 -9.61 33.90 -7.55
C PRO A 435 -9.12 35.17 -8.22
N LEU A 436 -8.47 35.07 -9.39
CA LEU A 436 -8.21 36.24 -10.22
C LEU A 436 -9.56 36.91 -10.51
N LEU A 437 -9.83 38.02 -9.83
CA LEU A 437 -10.97 38.88 -10.12
C LEU A 437 -10.96 39.09 -11.64
N SER A 438 -12.07 38.78 -12.32
CA SER A 438 -12.25 39.30 -13.66
C SER A 438 -12.11 40.82 -13.53
N PRO A 439 -11.20 41.48 -14.26
CA PRO A 439 -10.94 42.91 -14.15
C PRO A 439 -12.09 43.70 -14.83
N ARG A 440 -13.34 43.39 -14.47
CA ARG A 440 -14.54 44.09 -14.93
C ARG A 440 -15.24 44.70 -13.71
N ARG A 441 -14.54 45.63 -13.07
CA ARG A 441 -15.17 46.63 -12.22
C ARG A 441 -15.74 47.73 -13.13
N ASP A 442 -17.03 47.99 -12.95
CA ASP A 442 -17.68 49.30 -13.12
C ASP A 442 -17.88 49.92 -14.51
N GLU A 443 -17.49 49.31 -15.65
CA GLU A 443 -17.83 49.84 -16.99
C GLU A 443 -18.99 49.11 -17.74
N ASP A 444 -19.51 47.99 -17.23
CA ASP A 444 -20.57 47.17 -17.87
C ASP A 444 -22.01 47.66 -17.58
N ASP A 445 -22.25 48.97 -17.67
CA ASP A 445 -23.60 49.58 -17.65
C ASP A 445 -24.27 49.59 -19.05
N LYS A 446 -23.63 48.96 -20.05
CA LYS A 446 -24.12 48.86 -21.44
C LYS A 446 -24.24 47.43 -21.99
N ILE A 447 -24.55 46.45 -21.15
CA ILE A 447 -24.72 45.05 -21.59
C ILE A 447 -26.21 44.66 -21.56
N ASP A 448 -26.93 45.06 -22.61
CA ASP A 448 -28.09 44.34 -23.13
C ASP A 448 -27.57 43.14 -23.97
N GLN A 449 -26.95 42.13 -23.32
CA GLN A 449 -26.45 40.95 -24.03
C GLN A 449 -27.20 39.69 -23.60
N ASN A 450 -27.59 38.90 -24.60
CA ASN A 450 -27.97 37.50 -24.43
C ASN A 450 -26.76 36.74 -23.86
N PHE A 451 -26.83 36.32 -22.61
CA PHE A 451 -25.84 35.43 -21.99
C PHE A 451 -25.86 34.07 -22.70
N THR A 452 -24.73 33.65 -23.26
CA THR A 452 -24.63 32.42 -24.07
C THR A 452 -23.72 31.36 -23.48
N VAL A 453 -22.90 31.73 -22.48
CA VAL A 453 -21.91 30.85 -21.86
C VAL A 453 -22.09 30.85 -20.32
N PHE A 454 -21.88 29.70 -19.68
CA PHE A 454 -22.10 29.52 -18.23
C PHE A 454 -21.24 30.47 -17.38
N GLU A 455 -20.01 30.72 -17.82
CA GLU A 455 -19.04 31.60 -17.18
C GLU A 455 -19.49 33.07 -17.16
N GLU A 456 -20.39 33.48 -18.05
CA GLU A 456 -20.94 34.84 -18.07
C GLU A 456 -22.07 35.03 -17.04
N ALA A 457 -22.71 33.92 -16.66
CA ALA A 457 -23.77 33.85 -15.65
C ALA A 457 -23.22 33.77 -14.21
N ILE A 458 -21.92 33.53 -14.03
CA ILE A 458 -21.28 33.32 -12.74
C ILE A 458 -20.18 34.36 -12.48
N ASP A 459 -20.30 35.07 -11.36
CA ASP A 459 -19.18 35.77 -10.74
C ASP A 459 -18.38 34.80 -9.85
N TYR A 460 -17.22 34.36 -10.36
CA TYR A 460 -16.33 33.42 -9.68
C TYR A 460 -15.65 34.00 -8.44
N SER A 461 -15.65 35.33 -8.24
CA SER A 461 -15.13 35.92 -7.01
C SER A 461 -15.90 35.46 -5.76
N ARG A 462 -17.19 35.11 -5.95
CA ARG A 462 -18.08 34.55 -4.91
C ARG A 462 -17.95 33.03 -4.79
N CYS A 463 -17.35 32.38 -5.78
CA CYS A 463 -17.26 30.93 -5.93
C CYS A 463 -15.81 30.42 -5.91
N SER A 464 -14.98 31.00 -5.04
CA SER A 464 -13.58 30.58 -4.90
C SER A 464 -13.44 29.12 -4.48
N ILE A 465 -12.49 28.40 -5.06
CA ILE A 465 -12.09 27.05 -4.63
C ILE A 465 -11.59 27.04 -3.17
N SER A 466 -11.00 28.15 -2.72
CA SER A 466 -10.55 28.30 -1.32
C SER A 466 -11.69 28.44 -0.32
N ARG A 467 -12.92 28.66 -0.80
CA ARG A 467 -14.14 28.71 0.01
C ARG A 467 -14.95 27.44 -0.27
N LYS A 468 -15.55 26.85 0.76
CA LYS A 468 -16.49 25.73 0.56
C LYS A 468 -17.65 26.19 -0.33
N PHE A 469 -18.23 25.28 -1.10
CA PHE A 469 -19.44 25.58 -1.88
C PHE A 469 -20.59 25.92 -0.94
N TYR A 470 -20.99 27.19 -0.93
CA TYR A 470 -22.14 27.67 -0.16
C TYR A 470 -23.20 28.27 -1.08
N TYR A 471 -24.46 28.20 -0.67
CA TYR A 471 -25.54 28.93 -1.32
C TYR A 471 -26.46 29.60 -0.31
N PHE A 472 -27.02 30.74 -0.71
CA PHE A 472 -28.08 31.43 0.00
C PHE A 472 -29.43 30.97 -0.56
N LEU A 473 -30.38 30.68 0.32
CA LEU A 473 -31.75 30.30 -0.05
C LEU A 473 -32.68 31.46 0.28
N TYR A 474 -33.41 31.96 -0.72
CA TYR A 474 -34.48 32.92 -0.50
C TYR A 474 -35.68 32.26 0.18
N ASP A 475 -36.28 32.99 1.11
CA ASP A 475 -37.52 32.56 1.77
C ASP A 475 -38.68 32.51 0.76
N LEU A 476 -39.63 31.59 1.00
CA LEU A 476 -40.89 31.56 0.28
C LEU A 476 -41.79 32.75 0.69
N GLU A 477 -42.76 33.07 -0.16
CA GLU A 477 -43.82 34.03 0.20
C GLU A 477 -44.59 33.54 1.44
N LYS A 478 -44.97 34.47 2.34
CA LYS A 478 -45.49 34.16 3.70
C LYS A 478 -46.72 33.23 3.72
N ASP A 479 -47.48 33.16 2.63
CA ASP A 479 -48.71 32.36 2.50
C ASP A 479 -48.61 31.26 1.43
N GLU A 480 -47.40 30.84 1.04
CA GLU A 480 -47.20 29.82 0.01
C GLU A 480 -47.80 28.45 0.43
N LYS A 481 -48.57 27.83 -0.48
CA LYS A 481 -49.31 26.57 -0.25
C LYS A 481 -48.95 25.47 -1.24
N ASP A 482 -48.18 25.75 -2.28
CA ASP A 482 -47.74 24.72 -3.23
C ASP A 482 -46.80 23.74 -2.52
N LEU A 483 -47.28 22.49 -2.40
CA LEU A 483 -46.57 21.44 -1.68
C LEU A 483 -45.19 21.13 -2.30
N VAL A 484 -45.03 21.30 -3.63
CA VAL A 484 -43.75 21.05 -4.31
C VAL A 484 -42.76 22.15 -3.93
N ALA A 485 -43.19 23.41 -3.94
CA ALA A 485 -42.36 24.53 -3.46
C ALA A 485 -41.90 24.32 -2.01
N LEU A 486 -42.83 23.95 -1.13
CA LEU A 486 -42.55 23.67 0.29
C LEU A 486 -41.54 22.52 0.46
N ASN A 487 -41.67 21.45 -0.35
CA ASN A 487 -40.74 20.32 -0.31
C ASN A 487 -39.32 20.73 -0.74
N PHE A 488 -39.16 21.41 -1.88
CA PHE A 488 -37.84 21.87 -2.31
C PHE A 488 -37.22 22.85 -1.32
N HIS A 489 -38.02 23.78 -0.79
CA HIS A 489 -37.54 24.73 0.21
C HIS A 489 -37.06 24.00 1.47
N LYS A 490 -37.81 22.99 1.94
CA LYS A 490 -37.41 22.15 3.08
C LYS A 490 -36.08 21.44 2.82
N GLU A 491 -35.93 20.76 1.67
CA GLU A 491 -34.72 20.01 1.33
C GLU A 491 -33.49 20.91 1.15
N LEU A 492 -33.66 22.10 0.57
CA LEU A 492 -32.61 23.12 0.48
C LEU A 492 -32.31 23.73 1.87
N SER A 493 -33.31 23.90 2.73
CA SER A 493 -33.13 24.51 4.05
C SER A 493 -32.27 23.69 5.00
N ILE A 494 -32.31 22.36 4.91
CA ILE A 494 -31.60 21.43 5.80
C ILE A 494 -30.23 20.97 5.25
N ASN A 495 -29.86 21.42 4.05
CA ASN A 495 -28.62 21.02 3.41
C ASN A 495 -27.41 21.74 4.05
N GLY A 496 -26.33 21.01 4.33
CA GLY A 496 -25.13 21.57 4.98
C GLY A 496 -24.38 22.65 4.17
N ALA A 497 -24.63 22.77 2.86
CA ALA A 497 -24.06 23.83 2.02
C ALA A 497 -24.88 25.14 2.05
N ARG A 498 -25.99 25.22 2.80
CA ARG A 498 -26.74 26.47 2.96
C ARG A 498 -26.01 27.43 3.91
N THR A 499 -25.96 28.70 3.56
CA THR A 499 -25.52 29.80 4.43
C THR A 499 -26.66 30.80 4.64
N ILE A 500 -26.73 31.38 5.85
CA ILE A 500 -27.60 32.53 6.15
C ILE A 500 -26.91 33.86 5.84
N ASN A 501 -25.57 33.87 5.73
CA ASN A 501 -24.81 35.05 5.38
C ASN A 501 -24.69 35.13 3.84
N PRO A 502 -25.29 36.15 3.19
CA PRO A 502 -25.23 36.30 1.74
C PRO A 502 -23.81 36.50 1.22
N ASP A 503 -22.90 37.10 1.99
CA ASP A 503 -21.51 37.36 1.56
C ASP A 503 -20.67 36.08 1.41
N LEU A 504 -21.05 35.01 2.11
CA LEU A 504 -20.40 33.71 2.00
C LEU A 504 -20.95 32.85 0.87
N ALA A 505 -22.12 33.18 0.34
CA ALA A 505 -22.77 32.37 -0.68
C ALA A 505 -22.03 32.47 -2.01
N CYS A 506 -21.85 31.35 -2.71
CA CYS A 506 -21.46 31.33 -4.12
C CYS A 506 -22.67 31.51 -5.03
N LEU A 507 -23.78 30.83 -4.72
CA LEU A 507 -25.04 30.90 -5.47
C LEU A 507 -26.20 31.42 -4.61
N PHE A 508 -27.17 32.06 -5.25
CA PHE A 508 -28.45 32.44 -4.65
C PHE A 508 -29.57 31.62 -5.28
N ILE A 509 -30.32 30.87 -4.48
CA ILE A 509 -31.36 29.97 -4.96
C ILE A 509 -32.73 30.50 -4.56
N GLY A 510 -33.61 30.69 -5.54
CA GLY A 510 -35.01 31.08 -5.35
C GLY A 510 -35.96 30.04 -5.92
N ILE A 511 -37.12 29.87 -5.30
CA ILE A 511 -38.20 29.00 -5.80
C ILE A 511 -39.30 29.92 -6.33
N VAL A 512 -39.73 29.66 -7.57
CA VAL A 512 -40.73 30.45 -8.29
C VAL A 512 -41.95 29.59 -8.54
N VAL A 513 -43.11 30.01 -8.01
CA VAL A 513 -44.36 29.27 -8.15
C VAL A 513 -45.20 29.79 -9.33
N ASN A 514 -45.32 31.10 -9.47
CA ASN A 514 -46.16 31.71 -10.51
C ASN A 514 -45.34 32.46 -11.55
N ARG A 515 -44.73 33.58 -11.15
CA ARG A 515 -43.94 34.45 -11.99
C ARG A 515 -42.72 34.93 -11.22
N LEU A 516 -41.59 35.04 -11.91
CA LEU A 516 -40.39 35.64 -11.33
C LEU A 516 -40.60 37.15 -11.22
N ASP A 517 -40.75 37.65 -9.99
CA ASP A 517 -40.74 39.07 -9.69
C ASP A 517 -39.40 39.45 -9.02
N PRO A 518 -38.49 40.15 -9.73
CA PRO A 518 -37.23 40.62 -9.17
C PRO A 518 -37.35 41.38 -7.85
N GLY A 519 -38.47 42.06 -7.60
CA GLY A 519 -38.70 42.84 -6.38
C GLY A 519 -38.76 41.98 -5.11
N ASN A 520 -39.09 40.70 -5.24
CA ASN A 520 -39.16 39.76 -4.11
C ASN A 520 -37.79 39.21 -3.69
N TYR A 521 -36.73 39.49 -4.46
CA TYR A 521 -35.39 38.91 -4.25
C TYR A 521 -34.35 40.01 -3.95
N GLN A 522 -34.13 40.26 -2.65
CA GLN A 522 -33.28 41.33 -2.12
C GLN A 522 -31.91 41.47 -2.79
N TYR A 523 -31.25 40.36 -3.17
CA TYR A 523 -29.88 40.37 -3.69
C TYR A 523 -29.79 40.19 -5.22
N TYR A 524 -30.92 40.20 -5.94
CA TYR A 524 -30.97 39.93 -7.38
C TYR A 524 -30.34 41.05 -8.23
N ASN A 525 -30.27 42.29 -7.70
CA ASN A 525 -29.59 43.46 -8.29
C ASN A 525 -29.89 43.72 -9.80
N GLY A 526 -30.97 43.15 -10.33
CA GLY A 526 -31.44 43.30 -11.72
C GLY A 526 -30.64 42.56 -12.80
N LYS A 527 -29.46 41.99 -12.52
CA LYS A 527 -28.59 41.35 -13.54
C LYS A 527 -28.64 39.81 -13.54
N GLY A 528 -29.03 39.18 -12.41
CA GLY A 528 -29.24 37.73 -12.33
C GLY A 528 -27.99 36.85 -12.19
N ARG A 529 -26.77 37.40 -12.15
CA ARG A 529 -25.54 36.60 -11.97
C ARG A 529 -25.57 35.82 -10.65
N ASN A 530 -25.04 34.60 -10.67
CA ASN A 530 -25.03 33.66 -9.53
C ASN A 530 -26.42 33.26 -9.01
N HIS A 531 -27.52 33.65 -9.67
CA HIS A 531 -28.86 33.29 -9.25
C HIS A 531 -29.35 32.04 -9.96
N VAL A 532 -30.05 31.17 -9.23
CA VAL A 532 -30.67 29.95 -9.73
C VAL A 532 -32.13 29.97 -9.33
N PHE A 533 -33.04 29.86 -10.30
CA PHE A 533 -34.48 29.86 -10.04
C PHE A 533 -35.13 28.53 -10.42
N LEU A 534 -35.84 27.92 -9.46
CA LEU A 534 -36.58 26.68 -9.62
C LEU A 534 -38.06 27.00 -9.87
N PHE A 535 -38.54 26.75 -11.08
CA PHE A 535 -39.92 26.99 -11.45
C PHE A 535 -40.77 25.73 -11.26
N VAL A 536 -41.44 25.64 -10.12
CA VAL A 536 -42.15 24.41 -9.72
C VAL A 536 -43.48 24.20 -10.45
N ARG A 537 -44.08 25.25 -11.00
CA ARG A 537 -45.30 25.16 -11.80
C ARG A 537 -44.97 25.11 -13.28
N GLN A 538 -45.79 24.37 -14.03
CA GLN A 538 -45.73 24.28 -15.49
C GLN A 538 -46.35 25.51 -16.17
N THR A 539 -45.98 26.72 -15.74
CA THR A 539 -46.42 27.97 -16.38
C THR A 539 -45.47 28.35 -17.51
N ARG A 540 -45.97 29.10 -18.51
CA ARG A 540 -45.10 29.65 -19.54
C ARG A 540 -44.23 30.75 -18.92
N MET A 541 -42.92 30.66 -19.15
CA MET A 541 -41.99 31.70 -18.73
C MET A 541 -42.08 32.94 -19.63
N ASP A 542 -41.80 34.11 -19.04
CA ASP A 542 -41.58 35.34 -19.78
C ASP A 542 -40.29 35.21 -20.63
N PRO A 543 -40.24 35.80 -21.84
CA PRO A 543 -39.09 35.69 -22.74
C PRO A 543 -37.86 36.48 -22.27
N VAL A 544 -37.98 37.30 -21.23
CA VAL A 544 -36.86 38.09 -20.70
C VAL A 544 -36.04 37.22 -19.75
N VAL A 545 -34.98 36.61 -20.29
CA VAL A 545 -34.03 35.80 -19.53
C VAL A 545 -32.71 36.59 -19.44
N ARG A 546 -32.24 36.88 -18.23
CA ARG A 546 -30.96 37.59 -17.98
C ARG A 546 -29.85 36.59 -17.65
N ALA A 547 -28.94 36.91 -16.73
CA ALA A 547 -27.84 36.04 -16.36
C ALA A 547 -28.24 34.90 -15.40
N GLU A 548 -29.47 34.88 -14.87
CA GLU A 548 -29.90 33.80 -13.96
C GLU A 548 -29.91 32.42 -14.63
N ILE A 549 -29.64 31.37 -13.87
CA ILE A 549 -29.79 29.97 -14.30
C ILE A 549 -31.22 29.52 -14.03
N ILE A 550 -31.89 28.99 -15.06
CA ILE A 550 -33.28 28.57 -14.93
C ILE A 550 -33.39 27.05 -14.84
N VAL A 551 -34.11 26.57 -13.84
CA VAL A 551 -34.54 25.18 -13.71
C VAL A 551 -36.04 25.09 -13.97
N HIS A 552 -36.44 24.55 -15.12
CA HIS A 552 -37.84 24.51 -15.57
C HIS A 552 -38.16 23.22 -16.33
N SER A 553 -39.42 22.78 -16.30
CA SER A 553 -39.86 21.60 -17.09
C SER A 553 -40.29 21.93 -18.52
N ILE A 554 -40.52 23.21 -18.81
CA ILE A 554 -41.07 23.75 -20.06
C ILE A 554 -40.19 24.90 -20.53
N PHE A 555 -39.65 24.80 -21.73
CA PHE A 555 -38.97 25.92 -22.40
C PHE A 555 -39.67 26.21 -23.72
N PRO A 556 -40.13 27.45 -23.96
CA PRO A 556 -40.54 27.86 -25.30
C PRO A 556 -39.42 27.66 -26.32
N ARG A 557 -39.80 27.46 -27.59
CA ARG A 557 -38.85 27.17 -28.66
C ARG A 557 -37.79 28.27 -28.75
N GLY A 558 -36.52 27.88 -28.62
CA GLY A 558 -35.37 28.79 -28.69
C GLY A 558 -35.01 29.51 -27.38
N LEU A 559 -35.75 29.30 -26.28
CA LEU A 559 -35.44 29.93 -24.99
C LEU A 559 -34.56 29.09 -24.06
N PHE A 560 -34.49 27.77 -24.25
CA PHE A 560 -33.56 26.94 -23.48
C PHE A 560 -32.13 27.27 -23.88
N ARG A 561 -31.29 27.70 -22.94
CA ARG A 561 -29.86 27.94 -23.18
C ARG A 561 -29.07 26.68 -22.81
N PRO A 562 -28.50 25.96 -23.79
CA PRO A 562 -27.63 24.81 -23.51
C PRO A 562 -26.47 25.23 -22.61
N ASN A 563 -26.04 24.34 -21.72
CA ASN A 563 -24.93 24.57 -20.78
C ASN A 563 -25.17 25.64 -19.70
N ILE A 564 -26.30 26.36 -19.73
CA ILE A 564 -26.71 27.29 -18.66
C ILE A 564 -27.92 26.74 -17.93
N ASP A 565 -29.05 26.58 -18.64
CA ASP A 565 -30.31 26.18 -18.04
C ASP A 565 -30.38 24.67 -17.76
N ILE A 566 -31.31 24.28 -16.90
CA ILE A 566 -31.56 22.88 -16.53
C ILE A 566 -33.02 22.55 -16.86
N ALA A 567 -33.22 21.69 -17.85
CA ALA A 567 -34.54 21.17 -18.19
C ALA A 567 -34.86 19.90 -17.40
N CYS A 568 -35.79 19.98 -16.44
CA CYS A 568 -36.19 18.82 -15.65
C CYS A 568 -37.63 18.95 -15.11
N PHE A 569 -38.27 17.80 -14.85
CA PHE A 569 -39.60 17.77 -14.28
C PHE A 569 -39.54 17.95 -12.75
N LEU A 570 -40.14 19.04 -12.25
CA LEU A 570 -40.06 19.41 -10.82
C LEU A 570 -41.26 18.95 -9.98
N ARG A 571 -42.41 18.58 -10.57
CA ARG A 571 -43.59 18.09 -9.80
C ARG A 571 -43.47 16.63 -9.41
N ILE A 572 -42.42 16.32 -8.66
CA ILE A 572 -42.08 15.00 -8.12
C ILE A 572 -42.46 14.91 -6.63
N PRO A 573 -42.70 13.70 -6.09
CA PRO A 573 -43.10 13.56 -4.69
C PRO A 573 -41.97 13.85 -3.70
N ALA A 574 -42.35 13.99 -2.43
CA ALA A 574 -41.42 13.97 -1.31
C ALA A 574 -40.77 12.57 -1.15
N GLU A 575 -39.63 12.52 -0.45
CA GLU A 575 -38.97 11.27 -0.10
C GLU A 575 -39.88 10.38 0.75
N ASP A 576 -40.04 9.12 0.34
CA ASP A 576 -40.79 8.08 1.07
C ASP A 576 -39.96 6.77 1.16
N VAL A 577 -40.07 6.07 2.29
CA VAL A 577 -39.36 4.81 2.55
C VAL A 577 -39.82 3.69 1.60
N ASP A 578 -41.07 3.78 1.13
CA ASP A 578 -41.71 2.77 0.28
C ASP A 578 -41.72 3.11 -1.22
N GLU A 579 -40.90 4.07 -1.65
CA GLU A 579 -40.83 4.51 -3.06
C GLU A 579 -40.57 3.37 -4.05
N TRP A 580 -39.81 2.35 -3.64
CA TRP A 580 -39.50 1.17 -4.45
C TRP A 580 -40.75 0.41 -4.91
N LYS A 581 -41.86 0.47 -4.15
CA LYS A 581 -43.15 -0.17 -4.51
C LYS A 581 -43.82 0.51 -5.72
N ARG A 582 -43.54 1.80 -5.92
CA ARG A 582 -44.10 2.59 -7.03
C ARG A 582 -43.36 2.32 -8.34
N ILE A 583 -42.09 1.95 -8.30
CA ILE A 583 -41.26 1.74 -9.49
C ILE A 583 -41.58 0.38 -10.12
N ALA A 584 -41.72 0.31 -11.45
CA ALA A 584 -41.98 -0.96 -12.12
C ALA A 584 -40.76 -1.92 -12.04
N PRO A 585 -40.99 -3.25 -11.89
CA PRO A 585 -39.92 -4.22 -12.01
C PRO A 585 -39.41 -4.29 -13.46
N LEU A 586 -38.13 -4.60 -13.63
CA LEU A 586 -37.52 -4.69 -14.97
C LEU A 586 -37.88 -6.01 -15.68
N LEU A 587 -38.09 -7.07 -14.89
CA LEU A 587 -38.47 -8.40 -15.37
C LEU A 587 -39.89 -8.76 -14.89
N PRO A 588 -40.68 -9.53 -15.70
CA PRO A 588 -40.32 -10.09 -17.01
C PRO A 588 -40.14 -9.02 -18.10
N HIS A 589 -39.30 -9.36 -19.08
CA HIS A 589 -39.00 -8.45 -20.20
C HIS A 589 -40.24 -8.20 -21.08
N ASN A 590 -40.96 -9.27 -21.42
CA ASN A 590 -42.09 -9.24 -22.35
C ASN A 590 -43.19 -8.31 -21.83
N ARG A 591 -43.52 -7.30 -22.62
CA ARG A 591 -44.66 -6.40 -22.40
C ARG A 591 -45.66 -6.59 -23.53
N GLN A 592 -46.94 -6.31 -23.28
CA GLN A 592 -47.99 -6.58 -24.24
C GLN A 592 -47.96 -5.63 -25.44
N ILE A 593 -47.51 -4.39 -25.23
CA ILE A 593 -47.51 -3.32 -26.22
C ILE A 593 -46.05 -3.04 -26.60
N LEU A 594 -45.73 -3.15 -27.90
CA LEU A 594 -44.41 -2.81 -28.41
C LEU A 594 -44.14 -1.31 -28.23
N VAL A 595 -45.07 -0.47 -28.67
CA VAL A 595 -44.93 0.98 -28.56
C VAL A 595 -46.26 1.68 -28.24
N SER A 596 -46.20 2.70 -27.39
CA SER A 596 -47.35 3.55 -27.07
C SER A 596 -47.10 5.03 -27.31
N PHE A 597 -48.18 5.75 -27.63
CA PHE A 597 -48.22 7.19 -27.77
C PHE A 597 -49.65 7.71 -27.53
N GLU A 598 -49.78 8.79 -26.74
CA GLU A 598 -51.07 9.44 -26.47
C GLU A 598 -50.91 10.96 -26.55
N SER A 599 -51.79 11.64 -27.29
CA SER A 599 -51.85 13.10 -27.45
C SER A 599 -53.26 13.64 -27.27
N VAL A 600 -53.36 14.86 -26.72
CA VAL A 600 -54.59 15.68 -26.67
C VAL A 600 -54.90 16.30 -28.03
N GLU A 601 -56.14 16.80 -28.19
CA GLU A 601 -56.58 17.50 -29.39
C GLU A 601 -55.65 18.67 -29.75
N ASN A 602 -55.26 18.77 -31.03
CA ASN A 602 -54.28 19.73 -31.56
C ASN A 602 -52.82 19.58 -31.08
N GLY A 603 -52.48 18.51 -30.34
CA GLY A 603 -51.10 18.26 -29.89
C GLY A 603 -50.14 17.76 -30.98
N ILE A 604 -50.65 17.41 -32.16
CA ILE A 604 -49.87 16.92 -33.31
C ILE A 604 -50.36 17.52 -34.63
N THR A 605 -49.45 17.65 -35.59
CA THR A 605 -49.70 18.16 -36.95
C THR A 605 -50.38 17.13 -37.86
N GLU A 606 -50.99 17.58 -38.96
CA GLU A 606 -51.58 16.68 -39.97
C GLU A 606 -50.55 15.73 -40.62
N VAL A 607 -49.32 16.20 -40.81
CA VAL A 607 -48.22 15.36 -41.31
C VAL A 607 -47.93 14.21 -40.34
N GLN A 608 -47.84 14.51 -39.04
CA GLN A 608 -47.65 13.50 -38.00
C GLN A 608 -48.81 12.50 -37.96
N LYS A 609 -50.06 12.94 -38.13
CA LYS A 609 -51.23 12.03 -38.22
C LYS A 609 -51.08 11.04 -39.39
N SER A 610 -50.67 11.53 -40.57
CA SER A 610 -50.42 10.66 -41.72
C SER A 610 -49.29 9.66 -41.48
N ASP A 611 -48.21 10.08 -40.81
CA ASP A 611 -47.07 9.21 -40.54
C ASP A 611 -47.42 8.12 -39.51
N PHE A 612 -48.21 8.46 -38.48
CA PHE A 612 -48.75 7.48 -37.54
C PHE A 612 -49.64 6.43 -38.21
N ALA A 613 -50.43 6.81 -39.22
CA ALA A 613 -51.25 5.86 -39.98
C ALA A 613 -50.38 4.84 -40.75
N LYS A 614 -49.26 5.29 -41.36
CA LYS A 614 -48.29 4.40 -42.03
C LYS A 614 -47.60 3.46 -41.04
N LEU A 615 -47.20 4.00 -39.88
CA LEU A 615 -46.61 3.21 -38.80
C LEU A 615 -47.58 2.11 -38.34
N GLN A 616 -48.86 2.44 -38.16
CA GLN A 616 -49.88 1.50 -37.74
C GLN A 616 -50.09 0.36 -38.77
N GLN A 617 -50.02 0.66 -40.06
CA GLN A 617 -50.04 -0.37 -41.11
C GLN A 617 -48.86 -1.34 -41.00
N SER A 618 -47.66 -0.82 -40.76
CA SER A 618 -46.45 -1.62 -40.59
C SER A 618 -46.55 -2.57 -39.37
N ILE A 619 -47.09 -2.07 -38.26
CA ILE A 619 -47.31 -2.83 -37.00
C ILE A 619 -48.36 -3.93 -37.18
N ILE A 620 -49.45 -3.64 -37.90
CA ILE A 620 -50.48 -4.65 -38.21
C ILE A 620 -49.88 -5.79 -39.05
N HIS A 621 -49.06 -5.45 -40.05
CA HIS A 621 -48.41 -6.43 -40.90
C HIS A 621 -47.45 -7.37 -40.14
N SER A 622 -46.73 -6.84 -39.14
CA SER A 622 -45.80 -7.62 -38.31
C SER A 622 -46.47 -8.38 -37.16
N LYS A 623 -47.78 -8.21 -36.96
CA LYS A 623 -48.58 -8.75 -35.83
C LYS A 623 -48.13 -8.22 -34.46
N ASP A 624 -47.46 -7.08 -34.41
CA ASP A 624 -47.14 -6.41 -33.15
C ASP A 624 -48.37 -5.67 -32.61
N LYS A 625 -48.35 -5.36 -31.32
CA LYS A 625 -49.37 -4.53 -30.69
C LYS A 625 -48.80 -3.14 -30.43
N ALA A 626 -49.55 -2.10 -30.82
CA ALA A 626 -49.24 -0.73 -30.45
C ALA A 626 -50.50 -0.01 -29.97
N ARG A 627 -50.31 0.98 -29.11
CA ARG A 627 -51.39 1.82 -28.60
C ARG A 627 -51.11 3.28 -28.94
N ILE A 628 -51.74 3.75 -30.01
CA ILE A 628 -51.54 5.08 -30.57
C ILE A 628 -52.89 5.81 -30.50
N ILE A 629 -52.99 6.81 -29.62
CA ILE A 629 -54.19 7.64 -29.44
C ILE A 629 -53.82 9.08 -29.77
N LEU A 630 -54.36 9.60 -30.87
CA LEU A 630 -53.99 10.93 -31.39
C LEU A 630 -54.92 12.05 -30.88
N ASN A 631 -56.08 11.70 -30.32
CA ASN A 631 -57.02 12.63 -29.71
C ASN A 631 -57.69 11.97 -28.50
N CYS A 632 -57.24 12.31 -27.30
CA CYS A 632 -57.79 11.81 -26.04
C CYS A 632 -58.63 12.90 -25.35
N SER A 633 -59.70 12.49 -24.66
CA SER A 633 -60.54 13.41 -23.86
C SER A 633 -59.81 13.80 -22.57
N ASP A 634 -59.80 15.10 -22.26
CA ASP A 634 -59.23 15.62 -21.01
C ASP A 634 -60.14 15.23 -19.85
N GLY A 635 -59.62 14.43 -18.92
CA GLY A 635 -60.39 13.86 -17.81
C GLY A 635 -60.70 14.84 -16.68
N THR A 636 -60.33 16.12 -16.82
CA THR A 636 -60.54 17.15 -15.80
C THR A 636 -61.08 18.43 -16.41
N SER A 637 -62.29 18.80 -16.02
CA SER A 637 -62.94 20.07 -16.28
C SER A 637 -62.05 21.26 -15.90
N GLY A 638 -61.51 21.92 -16.93
CA GLY A 638 -61.12 23.34 -16.98
C GLY A 638 -60.30 23.91 -15.82
N ARG A 639 -58.98 24.05 -16.02
CA ARG A 639 -58.18 25.24 -15.65
C ARG A 639 -56.66 25.11 -15.88
N GLU A 640 -56.12 23.93 -16.21
CA GLU A 640 -54.69 23.80 -16.52
C GLU A 640 -54.47 23.61 -18.03
N PRO A 641 -53.90 24.61 -18.73
CA PRO A 641 -53.62 24.48 -20.16
C PRO A 641 -52.38 23.60 -20.33
N GLN A 642 -52.49 22.51 -21.11
CA GLN A 642 -51.40 21.62 -21.57
C GLN A 642 -51.15 20.36 -20.72
N THR A 643 -52.15 19.51 -20.57
CA THR A 643 -52.12 18.25 -19.81
C THR A 643 -51.82 17.02 -20.67
N LEU A 644 -51.24 15.97 -20.06
CA LEU A 644 -51.16 14.63 -20.65
C LEU A 644 -52.52 13.93 -20.60
N CYS A 645 -52.82 13.05 -21.56
CA CYS A 645 -54.04 12.26 -21.60
C CYS A 645 -54.38 11.53 -20.29
N GLY A 646 -55.62 11.65 -19.84
CA GLY A 646 -56.16 10.90 -18.70
C GLY A 646 -55.50 11.20 -17.35
N THR A 647 -55.67 10.30 -16.39
CA THR A 647 -55.08 10.42 -15.05
C THR A 647 -53.66 9.84 -15.01
N LYS A 648 -52.87 10.20 -13.99
CA LYS A 648 -51.55 9.56 -13.77
C LYS A 648 -51.68 8.03 -13.70
N ALA A 649 -52.69 7.52 -13.01
CA ALA A 649 -52.92 6.08 -12.86
C ALA A 649 -53.16 5.38 -14.20
N SER A 650 -54.02 5.94 -15.08
CA SER A 650 -54.28 5.36 -16.40
C SER A 650 -53.04 5.37 -17.29
N ARG A 651 -52.24 6.45 -17.24
CA ARG A 651 -50.98 6.54 -17.98
C ARG A 651 -49.95 5.55 -17.48
N SER A 652 -49.79 5.41 -16.15
CA SER A 652 -48.90 4.43 -15.56
C SER A 652 -49.27 2.99 -15.95
N ALA A 653 -50.56 2.65 -15.99
CA ALA A 653 -51.01 1.34 -16.45
C ALA A 653 -50.59 1.05 -17.89
N LEU A 654 -50.78 2.01 -18.80
CA LEU A 654 -50.34 1.89 -20.20
C LEU A 654 -48.81 1.74 -20.31
N LEU A 655 -48.05 2.59 -19.62
CA LEU A 655 -46.59 2.57 -19.71
C LEU A 655 -46.01 1.28 -19.14
N ARG A 656 -46.62 0.69 -18.10
CA ARG A 656 -46.23 -0.62 -17.58
C ARG A 656 -46.43 -1.75 -18.58
N GLU A 657 -47.39 -1.62 -19.50
CA GLU A 657 -47.62 -2.61 -20.55
C GLU A 657 -46.82 -2.34 -21.83
N SER A 658 -46.05 -1.25 -21.87
CA SER A 658 -45.32 -0.80 -23.06
C SER A 658 -43.82 -1.13 -22.97
N VAL A 659 -43.22 -1.57 -24.09
CA VAL A 659 -41.75 -1.67 -24.21
C VAL A 659 -41.16 -0.29 -24.48
N PHE A 660 -41.66 0.39 -25.52
CA PHE A 660 -41.24 1.72 -25.95
C PHE A 660 -42.36 2.74 -25.81
N VAL A 661 -42.00 4.02 -25.64
CA VAL A 661 -42.95 5.14 -25.64
C VAL A 661 -42.41 6.28 -26.49
N PHE A 662 -43.21 6.80 -27.43
CA PHE A 662 -42.80 7.97 -28.21
C PHE A 662 -42.93 9.25 -27.41
N ILE A 663 -41.94 10.13 -27.53
CA ILE A 663 -41.94 11.45 -26.91
C ILE A 663 -41.50 12.49 -27.94
N PHE A 664 -42.33 13.51 -28.15
CA PHE A 664 -42.06 14.62 -29.07
C PHE A 664 -41.40 15.79 -28.32
N PRO A 665 -40.41 16.47 -28.94
CA PRO A 665 -39.61 17.53 -28.31
C PRO A 665 -40.39 18.82 -27.99
N ASP A 666 -41.41 19.14 -28.78
CA ASP A 666 -42.13 20.41 -28.79
C ASP A 666 -43.36 20.42 -27.88
N VAL A 667 -43.62 19.31 -27.18
CA VAL A 667 -44.76 19.18 -26.28
C VAL A 667 -44.38 19.73 -24.89
N PRO A 668 -45.18 20.63 -24.30
CA PRO A 668 -44.96 21.17 -22.95
C PRO A 668 -44.85 20.09 -21.86
N THR A 669 -45.34 18.90 -22.11
CA THR A 669 -45.32 17.76 -21.19
C THR A 669 -44.13 16.82 -21.39
N PHE A 670 -43.15 17.16 -22.24
CA PHE A 670 -41.97 16.35 -22.57
C PHE A 670 -41.26 15.80 -21.32
N GLN A 671 -40.87 16.70 -20.39
CA GLN A 671 -40.12 16.30 -19.18
C GLN A 671 -40.96 15.39 -18.27
N GLN A 672 -42.27 15.65 -18.18
CA GLN A 672 -43.18 14.81 -17.41
C GLN A 672 -43.33 13.42 -18.02
N ARG A 673 -43.50 13.33 -19.35
CA ARG A 673 -43.63 12.03 -20.04
C ARG A 673 -42.34 11.22 -19.95
N LEU A 674 -41.18 11.88 -20.03
CA LEU A 674 -39.88 11.27 -19.80
C LEU A 674 -39.80 10.66 -18.39
N TYR A 675 -40.15 11.43 -17.36
CA TYR A 675 -40.18 10.95 -15.97
C TYR A 675 -41.15 9.76 -15.80
N GLU A 676 -42.39 9.86 -16.30
CA GLU A 676 -43.39 8.78 -16.20
C GLU A 676 -42.96 7.50 -16.92
N ALA A 677 -42.25 7.62 -18.04
CA ALA A 677 -41.71 6.48 -18.78
C ALA A 677 -40.67 5.71 -17.94
N LEU A 678 -39.72 6.42 -17.34
CA LEU A 678 -38.69 5.82 -16.48
C LEU A 678 -39.31 5.17 -15.24
N GLU A 679 -40.27 5.83 -14.59
CA GLU A 679 -40.98 5.32 -13.40
C GLU A 679 -41.67 3.97 -13.66
N ASN A 680 -42.14 3.76 -14.90
CA ASN A 680 -42.89 2.57 -15.31
C ASN A 680 -42.06 1.56 -16.13
N GLY A 681 -40.74 1.79 -16.28
CA GLY A 681 -39.83 0.86 -16.95
C GLY A 681 -40.03 0.75 -18.47
N ALA A 682 -40.62 1.77 -19.10
CA ALA A 682 -40.73 1.90 -20.55
C ALA A 682 -39.51 2.66 -21.10
N ILE A 683 -39.02 2.26 -22.27
CA ILE A 683 -37.86 2.89 -22.93
C ILE A 683 -38.34 4.12 -23.71
N PRO A 684 -37.90 5.35 -23.37
CA PRO A 684 -38.27 6.54 -24.10
C PRO A 684 -37.66 6.56 -25.52
N VAL A 685 -38.51 6.81 -26.52
CA VAL A 685 -38.11 7.03 -27.91
C VAL A 685 -38.39 8.49 -28.26
N ILE A 686 -37.34 9.30 -28.21
CA ILE A 686 -37.41 10.74 -28.40
C ILE A 686 -37.22 11.04 -29.88
N LEU A 687 -38.23 11.68 -30.49
CA LEU A 687 -38.26 11.98 -31.93
C LEU A 687 -37.49 13.28 -32.27
N SER A 688 -36.32 13.45 -31.65
CA SER A 688 -35.40 14.57 -31.84
C SER A 688 -34.04 14.23 -31.24
N THR A 689 -32.98 14.73 -31.88
CA THR A 689 -31.59 14.60 -31.40
C THR A 689 -31.14 15.81 -30.57
N ALA A 690 -31.93 16.88 -30.52
CA ALA A 690 -31.58 18.14 -29.87
C ALA A 690 -32.45 18.46 -28.64
N SER A 691 -33.35 17.55 -28.23
CA SER A 691 -34.21 17.76 -27.06
C SER A 691 -33.39 17.89 -25.79
N PRO A 692 -33.68 18.87 -24.92
CA PRO A 692 -32.94 19.05 -23.68
C PRO A 692 -33.30 17.94 -22.68
N LEU A 693 -32.29 17.18 -22.27
CA LEU A 693 -32.44 16.13 -21.26
C LEU A 693 -31.90 16.59 -19.90
N PRO A 694 -32.50 16.15 -18.77
CA PRO A 694 -32.04 16.55 -17.45
C PRO A 694 -30.56 16.20 -17.23
N PHE A 695 -29.73 17.19 -16.90
CA PHE A 695 -28.31 17.00 -16.56
C PHE A 695 -27.48 16.29 -17.64
N GLN A 696 -27.82 16.49 -18.93
CA GLN A 696 -27.26 15.76 -20.07
C GLN A 696 -25.74 15.87 -20.26
N GLU A 697 -25.08 16.85 -19.63
CA GLU A 697 -23.62 16.99 -19.65
C GLU A 697 -22.91 15.93 -18.81
N CYS A 698 -23.55 15.47 -17.73
CA CYS A 698 -22.97 14.50 -16.80
C CYS A 698 -23.63 13.12 -16.92
N VAL A 699 -24.94 13.09 -17.19
CA VAL A 699 -25.73 11.86 -17.27
C VAL A 699 -25.75 11.32 -18.69
N SER A 700 -25.29 10.07 -18.86
CA SER A 700 -25.20 9.37 -20.13
C SER A 700 -26.56 8.84 -20.63
N TRP A 701 -27.46 9.74 -21.02
CA TRP A 701 -28.81 9.41 -21.51
C TRP A 701 -28.84 8.45 -22.70
N LYS A 702 -27.79 8.42 -23.52
CA LYS A 702 -27.65 7.50 -24.66
C LYS A 702 -27.76 6.02 -24.26
N GLN A 703 -27.52 5.70 -22.98
CA GLN A 703 -27.65 4.35 -22.45
C GLN A 703 -29.08 4.01 -21.99
N ALA A 704 -29.99 4.98 -21.92
CA ALA A 704 -31.34 4.82 -21.35
C ALA A 704 -32.48 5.20 -22.32
N VAL A 705 -32.20 6.02 -23.34
CA VAL A 705 -33.21 6.50 -24.31
C VAL A 705 -32.76 6.26 -25.75
N ILE A 706 -33.73 6.21 -26.65
CA ILE A 706 -33.51 6.14 -28.09
C ILE A 706 -33.83 7.51 -28.69
N GLN A 707 -32.82 8.22 -29.20
CA GLN A 707 -33.03 9.50 -29.90
C GLN A 707 -32.99 9.27 -31.41
N ILE A 708 -34.09 9.58 -32.10
CA ILE A 708 -34.22 9.41 -33.55
C ILE A 708 -34.70 10.72 -34.16
N PRO A 709 -34.03 11.26 -35.21
CA PRO A 709 -34.56 12.41 -35.93
C PRO A 709 -35.94 12.09 -36.50
N TYR A 710 -36.89 13.03 -36.39
CA TYR A 710 -38.26 12.81 -36.90
C TYR A 710 -38.31 12.38 -38.38
N ALA A 711 -37.35 12.82 -39.21
CA ALA A 711 -37.25 12.39 -40.61
C ALA A 711 -37.13 10.87 -40.81
N ARG A 712 -36.63 10.13 -39.81
CA ARG A 712 -36.55 8.65 -39.81
C ARG A 712 -37.77 7.96 -39.21
N PHE A 713 -38.81 8.71 -38.85
CA PHE A 713 -40.03 8.14 -38.28
C PHE A 713 -40.63 6.99 -39.12
N PRO A 714 -40.64 7.02 -40.47
CA PRO A 714 -41.11 5.89 -41.27
C PRO A 714 -40.33 4.59 -41.05
N GLU A 715 -39.07 4.67 -40.63
CA GLU A 715 -38.19 3.51 -40.38
C GLU A 715 -38.27 3.03 -38.91
N VAL A 716 -38.96 3.77 -38.03
CA VAL A 716 -38.87 3.58 -36.57
C VAL A 716 -39.29 2.18 -36.13
N HIS A 717 -40.31 1.61 -36.78
CA HIS A 717 -40.78 0.27 -36.44
C HIS A 717 -39.72 -0.80 -36.68
N PHE A 718 -39.01 -0.71 -37.81
CA PHE A 718 -37.88 -1.59 -38.13
C PHE A 718 -36.76 -1.41 -37.10
N ILE A 719 -36.41 -0.15 -36.78
CA ILE A 719 -35.37 0.17 -35.80
C ILE A 719 -35.71 -0.46 -34.44
N LEU A 720 -36.91 -0.22 -33.90
CA LEU A 720 -37.30 -0.73 -32.58
C LEU A 720 -37.30 -2.27 -32.51
N ARG A 721 -37.73 -2.96 -33.58
CA ARG A 721 -37.68 -4.43 -33.66
C ARG A 721 -36.27 -4.99 -33.77
N SER A 722 -35.32 -4.20 -34.26
CA SER A 722 -33.92 -4.64 -34.43
C SER A 722 -33.11 -4.64 -33.12
N ILE A 723 -33.61 -4.00 -32.06
CA ILE A 723 -32.91 -3.87 -30.79
C ILE A 723 -33.01 -5.19 -30.02
N ASN A 724 -31.86 -5.75 -29.62
CA ASN A 724 -31.80 -6.99 -28.86
C ASN A 724 -32.48 -6.82 -27.48
N ILE A 725 -33.15 -7.88 -27.01
CA ILE A 725 -33.75 -7.95 -25.67
C ILE A 725 -32.74 -7.60 -24.57
N ALA A 726 -31.49 -8.05 -24.70
CA ALA A 726 -30.43 -7.73 -23.74
C ALA A 726 -30.18 -6.21 -23.65
N ASP A 727 -30.10 -5.53 -24.80
CA ASP A 727 -29.92 -4.08 -24.86
C ASP A 727 -31.14 -3.36 -24.29
N GLN A 728 -32.35 -3.81 -24.63
CA GLN A 728 -33.59 -3.25 -24.07
C GLN A 728 -33.62 -3.36 -22.53
N LEU A 729 -33.19 -4.50 -21.97
CA LEU A 729 -33.11 -4.67 -20.52
C LEU A 729 -32.05 -3.75 -19.88
N GLU A 730 -30.89 -3.59 -20.51
CA GLU A 730 -29.87 -2.65 -20.04
C GLU A 730 -30.37 -1.20 -20.13
N MET A 731 -31.08 -0.82 -21.19
CA MET A 731 -31.71 0.51 -21.31
C MET A 731 -32.74 0.77 -20.22
N LYS A 732 -33.62 -0.21 -19.93
CA LYS A 732 -34.57 -0.11 -18.81
C LYS A 732 -33.85 0.01 -17.46
N ARG A 733 -32.78 -0.76 -17.25
CA ARG A 733 -31.96 -0.69 -16.03
C ARG A 733 -31.28 0.67 -15.89
N ARG A 734 -30.69 1.21 -16.96
CA ARG A 734 -30.05 2.53 -16.99
C ARG A 734 -31.07 3.66 -16.78
N GLY A 735 -32.25 3.55 -17.38
CA GLY A 735 -33.35 4.48 -17.12
C GLY A 735 -33.79 4.48 -15.66
N ARG A 736 -33.92 3.30 -15.05
CA ARG A 736 -34.19 3.16 -13.61
C ARG A 736 -33.06 3.71 -12.75
N PHE A 737 -31.80 3.44 -13.09
CA PHE A 737 -30.63 3.99 -12.41
C PHE A 737 -30.65 5.53 -12.40
N ILE A 738 -30.94 6.17 -13.54
CA ILE A 738 -31.07 7.63 -13.63
C ILE A 738 -32.21 8.12 -12.74
N LEU A 739 -33.36 7.46 -12.78
CA LEU A 739 -34.50 7.81 -11.94
C LEU A 739 -34.15 7.76 -10.46
N GLU A 740 -33.71 6.61 -9.95
CA GLU A 740 -33.48 6.35 -8.52
C GLU A 740 -32.37 7.23 -7.92
N ASN A 741 -31.32 7.52 -8.71
CA ASN A 741 -30.19 8.30 -8.22
C ASN A 741 -30.38 9.80 -8.37
N TYR A 742 -31.13 10.25 -9.39
CA TYR A 742 -31.16 11.66 -9.77
C TYR A 742 -32.54 12.33 -9.76
N LEU A 743 -33.62 11.62 -10.09
CA LEU A 743 -34.91 12.24 -10.44
C LEU A 743 -36.11 11.77 -9.57
N LEU A 744 -35.95 10.74 -8.74
CA LEU A 744 -37.07 9.99 -8.13
C LEU A 744 -37.98 10.82 -7.22
N ASN A 745 -37.38 11.71 -6.42
CA ASN A 745 -38.06 12.52 -5.41
C ASN A 745 -37.35 13.87 -5.22
N SER A 746 -38.02 14.80 -4.53
CA SER A 746 -37.53 16.17 -4.30
C SER A 746 -36.15 16.21 -3.64
N ARG A 747 -35.84 15.31 -2.70
CA ARG A 747 -34.52 15.22 -2.05
C ARG A 747 -33.43 14.81 -3.05
N LYS A 748 -33.65 13.75 -3.82
CA LYS A 748 -32.69 13.28 -4.84
C LYS A 748 -32.47 14.36 -5.89
N LEU A 749 -33.54 14.99 -6.40
CA LEU A 749 -33.41 16.03 -7.42
C LEU A 749 -32.70 17.28 -6.88
N THR A 750 -32.99 17.70 -5.65
CA THR A 750 -32.28 18.81 -4.98
C THR A 750 -30.78 18.52 -4.88
N GLN A 751 -30.42 17.32 -4.41
CA GLN A 751 -29.02 16.91 -4.33
C GLN A 751 -28.35 16.86 -5.70
N THR A 752 -29.06 16.41 -6.73
CA THR A 752 -28.57 16.39 -8.11
C THR A 752 -28.32 17.80 -8.65
N ILE A 753 -29.28 18.72 -8.48
CA ILE A 753 -29.14 20.11 -8.92
C ILE A 753 -27.92 20.75 -8.27
N LEU A 754 -27.77 20.62 -6.95
CA LEU A 754 -26.61 21.17 -6.23
C LEU A 754 -25.30 20.53 -6.68
N SER A 755 -25.25 19.20 -6.83
CA SER A 755 -24.05 18.49 -7.27
C SER A 755 -23.66 18.84 -8.70
N TYR A 756 -24.65 19.05 -9.57
CA TYR A 756 -24.49 19.42 -10.97
C TYR A 756 -23.96 20.86 -11.12
N LEU A 757 -24.56 21.81 -10.41
CA LEU A 757 -24.09 23.20 -10.38
C LEU A 757 -22.66 23.28 -9.82
N ARG A 758 -22.38 22.56 -8.74
CA ARG A 758 -21.05 22.43 -8.16
C ARG A 758 -20.05 21.82 -9.16
N HIS A 759 -20.45 20.80 -9.92
CA HIS A 759 -19.62 20.20 -10.97
C HIS A 759 -19.28 21.19 -12.07
N ARG A 760 -20.26 21.97 -12.57
CA ARG A 760 -20.01 23.04 -13.55
C ARG A 760 -19.09 24.14 -13.02
N LEU A 761 -19.19 24.45 -11.72
CA LEU A 761 -18.29 25.39 -11.04
C LEU A 761 -16.89 24.80 -10.76
N GLN A 762 -16.68 23.50 -10.97
CA GLN A 762 -15.43 22.78 -10.69
C GLN A 762 -14.96 22.90 -9.23
N ILE A 763 -15.90 23.00 -8.29
CA ILE A 763 -15.61 23.08 -6.86
C ILE A 763 -15.73 21.67 -6.26
N PRO A 764 -14.69 21.11 -5.61
CA PRO A 764 -14.80 19.82 -4.92
C PRO A 764 -15.97 19.79 -3.93
N ALA A 765 -16.60 18.63 -3.77
CA ALA A 765 -17.62 18.48 -2.74
C ALA A 765 -16.97 18.50 -1.35
N THR A 766 -17.79 18.60 -0.31
CA THR A 766 -17.32 18.34 1.05
C THR A 766 -16.82 16.92 1.21
N ASP A 767 -16.01 16.72 2.25
CA ASP A 767 -15.53 15.41 2.64
C ASP A 767 -16.70 14.44 2.89
N PRO A 768 -16.52 13.14 2.62
CA PRO A 768 -17.54 12.15 2.90
C PRO A 768 -17.72 12.02 4.41
N GLU A 769 -18.95 11.80 4.85
CA GLU A 769 -19.28 11.66 6.27
C GLU A 769 -18.81 10.29 6.80
N ASP A 770 -17.66 10.28 7.47
CA ASP A 770 -17.18 9.15 8.26
C ASP A 770 -18.02 9.03 9.54
N ILE A 771 -18.32 7.81 9.99
CA ILE A 771 -18.98 7.59 11.28
C ILE A 771 -17.90 7.56 12.37
N GLU A 772 -18.03 8.46 13.34
CA GLU A 772 -17.17 8.49 14.53
C GLU A 772 -17.32 7.19 15.33
N ALA A 773 -16.25 6.40 15.40
CA ALA A 773 -16.25 5.16 16.16
C ALA A 773 -16.19 5.45 17.67
N LYS A 774 -17.04 4.82 18.47
CA LYS A 774 -17.00 4.98 19.93
C LYS A 774 -16.10 3.91 20.55
N PRO A 775 -15.07 4.28 21.34
CA PRO A 775 -14.23 3.30 22.03
C PRO A 775 -15.01 2.45 23.05
N LEU A 776 -14.67 1.17 23.18
CA LEU A 776 -15.33 0.24 24.08
C LEU A 776 -14.88 0.35 25.56
N PHE A 777 -13.59 0.55 25.83
CA PHE A 777 -13.03 0.41 27.19
C PHE A 777 -12.76 1.76 27.86
N ASN A 778 -13.64 2.27 28.73
CA ASN A 778 -13.40 3.52 29.51
C ASN A 778 -12.86 4.69 28.66
N ASN A 779 -13.41 4.89 27.46
CA ASN A 779 -12.96 5.86 26.44
C ASN A 779 -11.62 5.55 25.74
N SER A 780 -11.08 4.34 25.90
CA SER A 780 -9.95 3.79 25.17
C SER A 780 -10.40 2.72 24.18
N TYR A 781 -9.80 2.72 22.98
CA TYR A 781 -10.02 1.66 21.99
C TYR A 781 -9.31 0.35 22.35
N SER A 782 -8.32 0.40 23.24
CA SER A 782 -7.55 -0.78 23.63
C SER A 782 -7.87 -1.18 25.08
N PRO A 783 -7.88 -2.50 25.37
CA PRO A 783 -8.10 -3.01 26.71
C PRO A 783 -6.96 -2.64 27.67
N HIS A 784 -7.24 -2.69 28.97
CA HIS A 784 -6.27 -2.35 30.02
C HIS A 784 -5.12 -3.37 30.11
N GLU A 785 -5.40 -4.65 29.83
CA GLU A 785 -4.42 -5.73 29.94
C GLU A 785 -4.21 -6.40 28.58
N LEU A 786 -2.98 -6.31 28.06
CA LEU A 786 -2.58 -6.94 26.81
C LEU A 786 -1.53 -8.02 27.08
N VAL A 787 -1.79 -9.24 26.63
CA VAL A 787 -0.94 -10.41 26.87
C VAL A 787 -0.07 -10.70 25.65
N PRO A 788 1.26 -10.87 25.81
CA PRO A 788 2.12 -11.30 24.71
C PRO A 788 1.66 -12.63 24.12
N VAL A 789 1.68 -12.75 22.79
CA VAL A 789 1.35 -14.00 22.11
C VAL A 789 2.49 -15.00 22.34
N ALA A 790 2.18 -16.14 22.97
CA ALA A 790 3.19 -17.07 23.49
C ALA A 790 3.94 -17.85 22.40
N HIS A 791 3.32 -18.05 21.24
CA HIS A 791 3.88 -18.84 20.12
C HIS A 791 3.52 -18.14 18.80
N PRO A 792 4.48 -17.62 18.02
CA PRO A 792 4.17 -17.18 16.66
C PRO A 792 3.70 -18.41 15.85
N PRO A 793 2.67 -18.28 15.00
CA PRO A 793 2.33 -19.37 14.10
C PRO A 793 3.54 -19.69 13.23
N VAL A 794 3.99 -20.96 13.18
CA VAL A 794 5.13 -21.33 12.35
C VAL A 794 4.73 -21.20 10.87
N PHE A 795 5.17 -20.12 10.22
CA PHE A 795 4.93 -19.90 8.80
C PHE A 795 6.03 -20.58 7.97
N TYR A 796 5.65 -21.58 7.18
CA TYR A 796 6.54 -22.20 6.20
C TYR A 796 6.77 -21.31 4.95
N GLU A 797 5.94 -20.28 4.77
CA GLU A 797 5.94 -19.40 3.61
C GLU A 797 6.33 -17.97 3.98
N LYS A 798 7.26 -17.39 3.20
CA LYS A 798 7.59 -15.97 3.29
C LYS A 798 6.49 -15.16 2.60
N LEU A 799 5.73 -14.38 3.37
CA LEU A 799 4.55 -13.63 2.87
C LEU A 799 4.80 -12.13 2.64
N GLY A 800 5.98 -11.66 3.05
CA GLY A 800 6.39 -10.26 2.99
C GLY A 800 6.91 -9.78 4.34
N PRO A 801 7.53 -8.60 4.40
CA PRO A 801 7.96 -8.01 5.66
C PRO A 801 6.76 -7.55 6.49
N VAL A 802 6.89 -7.66 7.82
CA VAL A 802 5.98 -7.01 8.76
C VAL A 802 6.33 -5.53 8.84
N GLU A 803 5.38 -4.67 8.53
CA GLU A 803 5.60 -3.23 8.43
C GLU A 803 4.76 -2.46 9.44
N SER A 804 5.23 -1.27 9.80
CA SER A 804 4.43 -0.36 10.63
C SER A 804 3.16 0.09 9.88
N PRO A 805 2.02 0.24 10.57
CA PRO A 805 0.80 0.75 9.95
C PRO A 805 0.97 2.13 9.30
N PHE A 806 0.45 2.28 8.07
CA PHE A 806 0.32 3.55 7.38
C PHE A 806 -1.01 3.64 6.62
N PRO A 807 -1.66 4.82 6.58
CA PRO A 807 -2.94 4.99 5.91
C PRO A 807 -2.80 4.98 4.38
N SER A 808 -3.88 4.62 3.69
CA SER A 808 -4.00 4.87 2.24
C SER A 808 -4.03 6.37 1.96
N GLN A 809 -3.56 6.78 0.78
CA GLN A 809 -3.57 8.19 0.40
C GLN A 809 -5.01 8.64 0.10
N SER A 810 -5.49 9.65 0.81
CA SER A 810 -6.84 10.17 0.61
C SER A 810 -6.88 11.38 -0.33
N PHE A 811 -8.01 11.59 -1.00
CA PHE A 811 -8.35 12.80 -1.76
C PHE A 811 -7.44 13.12 -2.96
N ILE A 812 -6.77 12.09 -3.51
CA ILE A 812 -5.86 12.23 -4.65
C ILE A 812 -6.55 12.64 -5.97
N HIS A 813 -7.89 12.61 -6.03
CA HIS A 813 -8.64 12.83 -7.27
C HIS A 813 -9.52 14.10 -7.28
N ASN A 814 -9.45 14.96 -6.26
CA ASN A 814 -10.42 16.05 -6.07
C ASN A 814 -10.64 16.98 -7.28
N PHE A 815 -9.63 17.18 -8.14
CA PHE A 815 -9.78 17.99 -9.37
C PHE A 815 -9.82 17.15 -10.66
N THR A 816 -9.14 16.00 -10.70
CA THR A 816 -9.27 15.06 -11.83
C THR A 816 -10.68 14.47 -11.90
N VAL A 817 -11.45 14.51 -10.81
CA VAL A 817 -12.85 14.10 -10.72
C VAL A 817 -13.76 14.82 -11.72
N PHE A 818 -13.48 16.09 -12.03
CA PHE A 818 -14.27 16.90 -12.96
C PHE A 818 -13.99 16.54 -14.42
N ASN A 819 -12.86 15.89 -14.68
CA ASN A 819 -12.41 15.54 -16.02
C ASN A 819 -12.35 14.02 -16.16
N LEU A 820 -11.20 13.41 -15.84
CA LEU A 820 -10.88 12.00 -16.06
C LEU A 820 -11.92 11.02 -15.50
N TYR A 821 -12.51 11.32 -14.34
CA TYR A 821 -13.43 10.40 -13.64
C TYR A 821 -14.90 10.83 -13.68
N ALA A 822 -15.23 11.95 -14.31
CA ALA A 822 -16.58 12.54 -14.25
C ALA A 822 -17.65 11.57 -14.75
N ASP A 823 -17.48 11.02 -15.95
CA ASP A 823 -18.43 10.09 -16.56
C ASP A 823 -18.69 8.87 -15.67
N LYS A 824 -17.62 8.24 -15.16
CA LYS A 824 -17.74 7.06 -14.30
C LYS A 824 -18.44 7.38 -12.98
N ILE A 825 -18.18 8.53 -12.38
CA ILE A 825 -18.84 8.94 -11.13
C ILE A 825 -20.32 9.18 -11.34
N TRP A 826 -20.70 9.92 -12.39
CA TRP A 826 -22.10 10.19 -12.67
C TRP A 826 -22.86 8.98 -13.22
N ASN A 827 -22.20 8.04 -13.90
CA ASN A 827 -22.92 6.98 -14.61
C ASN A 827 -22.74 5.57 -13.99
N ASN A 828 -21.76 5.38 -13.10
CA ASN A 828 -21.53 4.10 -12.40
C ASN A 828 -21.52 4.24 -10.87
N TYR A 829 -20.99 5.35 -10.33
CA TYR A 829 -20.77 5.54 -8.88
C TYR A 829 -21.46 6.80 -8.33
N PRO A 830 -22.80 6.90 -8.43
CA PRO A 830 -23.55 8.14 -8.20
C PRO A 830 -23.44 8.65 -6.76
N PHE A 831 -23.08 7.78 -5.82
CA PHE A 831 -22.84 8.14 -4.42
C PHE A 831 -21.64 9.08 -4.23
N TYR A 832 -20.67 9.07 -5.16
CA TYR A 832 -19.56 10.04 -5.18
C TYR A 832 -19.91 11.41 -5.79
N THR A 833 -21.12 11.61 -6.31
CA THR A 833 -21.51 12.94 -6.82
C THR A 833 -21.73 13.96 -5.70
N LYS A 834 -22.04 13.47 -4.49
CA LYS A 834 -22.45 14.29 -3.33
C LYS A 834 -21.31 14.63 -2.38
N SER A 835 -20.22 13.88 -2.42
CA SER A 835 -19.05 14.02 -1.56
C SER A 835 -17.78 13.81 -2.36
N SER A 836 -16.68 14.43 -1.94
CA SER A 836 -15.39 14.21 -2.58
C SER A 836 -14.91 12.80 -2.24
N PRO A 837 -14.61 11.93 -3.21
CA PRO A 837 -14.18 10.57 -2.91
C PRO A 837 -12.85 10.61 -2.14
N LYS A 838 -12.89 10.21 -0.87
CA LYS A 838 -11.67 9.98 -0.07
C LYS A 838 -10.78 8.95 -0.77
N PHE A 839 -11.39 7.89 -1.31
CA PHE A 839 -10.75 6.87 -2.12
C PHE A 839 -11.63 6.55 -3.34
N TYR A 840 -11.04 6.34 -4.51
CA TYR A 840 -11.79 6.08 -5.74
C TYR A 840 -11.63 4.64 -6.22
N LEU A 841 -12.75 3.97 -6.53
CA LEU A 841 -12.80 2.53 -6.85
C LEU A 841 -11.99 2.14 -8.09
N GLU A 842 -11.92 3.03 -9.09
CA GLU A 842 -11.29 2.76 -10.38
C GLU A 842 -10.10 3.67 -10.66
N ASP A 843 -9.30 3.93 -9.62
CA ASP A 843 -8.06 4.66 -9.78
C ASP A 843 -7.14 3.96 -10.81
N VAL A 844 -6.39 4.75 -11.58
CA VAL A 844 -5.62 4.28 -12.73
C VAL A 844 -4.30 3.71 -12.24
N PRO A 845 -3.95 2.45 -12.58
CA PRO A 845 -2.66 1.88 -12.19
C PRO A 845 -1.51 2.54 -12.96
N LEU A 846 -0.31 2.56 -12.35
CA LEU A 846 0.91 3.03 -13.02
C LEU A 846 1.33 2.06 -14.16
N PRO A 847 2.15 2.51 -15.13
CA PRO A 847 2.82 1.59 -16.04
C PRO A 847 3.74 0.60 -15.29
N SER A 848 3.96 -0.59 -15.83
CA SER A 848 4.75 -1.64 -15.15
C SER A 848 6.22 -1.27 -14.92
N GLU A 849 6.77 -0.35 -15.72
CA GLU A 849 8.14 0.13 -15.55
C GLU A 849 8.28 1.19 -14.45
N ALA A 850 7.18 1.73 -13.93
CA ALA A 850 7.18 2.79 -12.93
C ALA A 850 7.97 2.43 -11.67
N GLU A 851 7.96 1.15 -11.27
CA GLU A 851 8.70 0.69 -10.09
C GLU A 851 10.22 0.92 -10.19
N PHE A 852 10.78 1.07 -11.39
CA PHE A 852 12.22 1.20 -11.62
C PHE A 852 12.72 2.65 -11.78
N TYR A 853 11.84 3.65 -11.77
CA TYR A 853 12.23 5.06 -11.91
C TYR A 853 12.08 5.80 -10.58
N GLU A 854 13.04 6.67 -10.24
CA GLU A 854 13.07 7.38 -8.95
C GLU A 854 11.79 8.19 -8.65
N GLU A 855 11.23 8.84 -9.67
CA GLU A 855 10.03 9.68 -9.55
C GLU A 855 8.73 8.89 -9.34
N THR A 856 8.61 7.69 -9.92
CA THR A 856 7.36 6.91 -9.96
C THR A 856 7.42 5.61 -9.17
N GLY A 857 8.61 5.18 -8.77
CA GLY A 857 8.85 3.98 -7.97
C GLY A 857 8.63 4.20 -6.47
N PHE A 858 8.22 5.40 -6.06
CA PHE A 858 7.95 5.70 -4.66
C PHE A 858 6.89 4.75 -4.07
N GLY A 859 7.23 4.09 -2.98
CA GLY A 859 6.36 3.09 -2.33
C GLY A 859 6.28 1.75 -3.08
N MET A 860 6.98 1.58 -4.20
CA MET A 860 7.10 0.31 -4.90
C MET A 860 8.32 -0.48 -4.36
N ARG A 861 8.27 -1.81 -4.49
CA ARG A 861 9.45 -2.69 -4.29
C ARG A 861 9.72 -3.41 -5.60
N PRO A 862 10.75 -3.00 -6.36
CA PRO A 862 11.06 -3.60 -7.65
C PRO A 862 11.23 -5.11 -7.55
N ILE A 863 10.53 -5.86 -8.40
CA ILE A 863 10.63 -7.32 -8.41
C ILE A 863 11.75 -7.73 -9.37
N ALA A 864 12.79 -8.37 -8.85
CA ALA A 864 13.89 -8.86 -9.66
C ALA A 864 13.43 -10.00 -10.60
N PRO A 865 14.07 -10.19 -11.77
CA PRO A 865 13.73 -11.29 -12.67
C PRO A 865 13.94 -12.65 -11.99
N GLY A 866 12.88 -13.47 -11.91
CA GLY A 866 12.99 -14.91 -11.72
C GLY A 866 13.04 -15.48 -10.30
N SER A 867 12.69 -14.76 -9.23
CA SER A 867 12.60 -15.37 -7.88
C SER A 867 11.23 -15.22 -7.19
N GLY A 868 10.72 -16.32 -6.64
CA GLY A 868 9.52 -16.31 -5.80
C GLY A 868 9.71 -15.49 -4.51
N ASP A 869 10.94 -15.41 -4.00
CA ASP A 869 11.28 -14.65 -2.78
C ASP A 869 11.12 -13.14 -2.94
N THR A 870 11.60 -12.56 -4.04
CA THR A 870 11.45 -11.11 -4.27
C THR A 870 10.00 -10.74 -4.50
N PHE A 871 9.24 -11.62 -5.16
CA PHE A 871 7.79 -11.48 -5.26
C PHE A 871 7.10 -11.63 -3.90
N SER A 872 7.62 -12.44 -2.97
CA SER A 872 7.07 -12.54 -1.61
C SER A 872 7.32 -11.26 -0.80
N GLU A 873 8.47 -10.61 -0.97
CA GLU A 873 8.82 -9.36 -0.26
C GLU A 873 8.05 -8.13 -0.76
N ALA A 874 7.58 -8.15 -2.01
CA ALA A 874 6.78 -7.10 -2.63
C ALA A 874 5.30 -7.51 -2.74
N LEU A 875 4.37 -6.54 -2.73
CA LEU A 875 2.97 -6.83 -3.09
C LEU A 875 2.79 -7.11 -4.59
N GLY A 876 3.78 -6.70 -5.40
CA GLY A 876 3.79 -6.77 -6.86
C GLY A 876 2.72 -5.92 -7.55
N GLY A 877 2.74 -5.95 -8.88
CA GLY A 877 1.79 -5.21 -9.72
C GLY A 877 2.11 -3.72 -9.84
N ASN A 878 1.15 -2.98 -10.38
CA ASN A 878 1.34 -1.63 -10.90
C ASN A 878 0.89 -0.51 -9.93
N ARG A 879 0.94 -0.79 -8.62
CA ARG A 879 0.45 0.12 -7.59
C ARG A 879 1.43 0.19 -6.42
N PRO A 880 1.66 1.38 -5.82
CA PRO A 880 2.47 1.54 -4.62
C PRO A 880 2.02 0.66 -3.45
N GLY A 881 2.84 0.61 -2.41
CA GLY A 881 2.58 -0.11 -1.17
C GLY A 881 1.23 0.28 -0.57
N GLU A 882 0.43 -0.74 -0.26
CA GLU A 882 -0.91 -0.61 0.30
C GLU A 882 -1.06 -1.57 1.48
N GLN A 883 -1.82 -1.17 2.48
CA GLN A 883 -2.19 -2.02 3.60
C GLN A 883 -3.70 -2.20 3.65
N PHE A 884 -4.18 -3.15 4.45
CA PHE A 884 -5.60 -3.40 4.65
C PHE A 884 -5.99 -3.38 6.12
N THR A 885 -7.24 -3.00 6.38
CA THR A 885 -7.85 -3.02 7.71
C THR A 885 -8.71 -4.26 7.85
N VAL A 886 -8.61 -4.97 8.98
CA VAL A 886 -9.52 -6.08 9.28
C VAL A 886 -10.67 -5.55 10.11
N VAL A 887 -11.91 -5.86 9.71
CA VAL A 887 -13.12 -5.55 10.47
C VAL A 887 -13.80 -6.86 10.85
N MET A 888 -13.93 -7.07 12.17
CA MET A 888 -14.58 -8.25 12.76
C MET A 888 -15.77 -7.82 13.60
N VAL A 889 -16.91 -8.48 13.41
CA VAL A 889 -18.03 -8.41 14.36
C VAL A 889 -17.94 -9.63 15.25
N THR A 890 -18.14 -9.44 16.55
CA THR A 890 -18.20 -10.56 17.50
C THR A 890 -19.45 -10.52 18.36
N TYR A 891 -19.98 -11.69 18.66
CA TYR A 891 -21.12 -11.88 19.56
C TYR A 891 -20.98 -13.22 20.31
N ASN A 892 -20.89 -13.17 21.64
CA ASN A 892 -20.77 -14.31 22.55
C ASN A 892 -19.69 -15.36 22.21
N ARG A 893 -18.51 -14.94 21.71
CA ARG A 893 -17.45 -15.83 21.19
C ARG A 893 -16.03 -15.39 21.54
N ASP A 894 -15.80 -15.03 22.80
CA ASP A 894 -14.58 -14.34 23.23
C ASP A 894 -13.31 -15.18 23.00
N ASP A 895 -13.36 -16.48 23.32
CA ASP A 895 -12.22 -17.39 23.11
C ASP A 895 -11.88 -17.58 21.63
N VAL A 896 -12.92 -17.63 20.78
CA VAL A 896 -12.77 -17.77 19.32
C VAL A 896 -12.17 -16.49 18.74
N LEU A 897 -12.67 -15.33 19.16
CA LEU A 897 -12.09 -14.04 18.79
C LEU A 897 -10.64 -13.91 19.27
N TYR A 898 -10.33 -14.33 20.49
CA TYR A 898 -8.97 -14.30 21.03
C TYR A 898 -8.02 -15.11 20.14
N TRP A 899 -8.39 -16.34 19.80
CA TRP A 899 -7.61 -17.19 18.90
C TRP A 899 -7.47 -16.59 17.49
N GLN A 900 -8.54 -15.98 16.97
CA GLN A 900 -8.50 -15.35 15.66
C GLN A 900 -7.59 -14.12 15.63
N LEU A 901 -7.53 -13.35 16.72
CA LEU A 901 -6.56 -12.26 16.87
C LEU A 901 -5.12 -12.80 16.91
N GLU A 902 -4.85 -13.91 17.61
CA GLU A 902 -3.52 -14.54 17.60
C GLU A 902 -3.12 -15.02 16.19
N ASN A 903 -4.06 -15.54 15.41
CA ASN A 903 -3.81 -15.96 14.03
C ASN A 903 -3.40 -14.80 13.09
N LEU A 904 -3.74 -13.55 13.45
CA LEU A 904 -3.37 -12.33 12.71
C LEU A 904 -2.06 -11.69 13.22
N TYR A 905 -1.44 -12.26 14.26
CA TYR A 905 -0.15 -11.81 14.78
C TYR A 905 0.94 -11.91 13.69
N GLU A 906 1.75 -10.86 13.57
CA GLU A 906 2.81 -10.73 12.55
C GLU A 906 2.32 -10.86 11.09
N MET A 907 1.02 -10.68 10.82
CA MET A 907 0.52 -10.68 9.44
C MET A 907 1.07 -9.48 8.64
N PRO A 908 1.71 -9.71 7.47
CA PRO A 908 2.18 -8.63 6.60
C PRO A 908 1.04 -7.78 6.04
N PHE A 909 1.35 -6.51 5.74
CA PHE A 909 0.41 -5.53 5.15
C PHE A 909 -0.88 -5.26 5.95
N LEU A 910 -0.97 -5.75 7.19
CA LEU A 910 -2.04 -5.42 8.12
C LEU A 910 -1.83 -4.00 8.66
N ASN A 911 -2.83 -3.12 8.52
CA ASN A 911 -2.81 -1.78 9.09
C ASN A 911 -3.32 -1.77 10.55
N LYS A 912 -4.54 -2.27 10.75
CA LYS A 912 -5.19 -2.35 12.06
C LYS A 912 -6.30 -3.38 12.05
N ILE A 913 -6.75 -3.73 13.24
CA ILE A 913 -7.91 -4.59 13.45
C ILE A 913 -8.97 -3.79 14.20
N ILE A 914 -10.19 -3.77 13.67
CA ILE A 914 -11.35 -3.16 14.29
C ILE A 914 -12.30 -4.28 14.71
N VAL A 915 -12.53 -4.39 16.01
CA VAL A 915 -13.48 -5.34 16.60
C VAL A 915 -14.74 -4.58 16.97
N ILE A 916 -15.84 -4.90 16.30
CA ILE A 916 -17.16 -4.34 16.54
C ILE A 916 -17.85 -5.22 17.58
N TRP A 917 -18.08 -4.64 18.75
CA TRP A 917 -18.58 -5.35 19.91
C TRP A 917 -20.11 -5.38 19.95
N ASN A 918 -20.72 -6.40 19.37
CA ASN A 918 -22.19 -6.51 19.32
C ASN A 918 -22.82 -7.01 20.64
N ASN A 919 -22.03 -7.42 21.64
CA ASN A 919 -22.54 -7.80 22.98
C ASN A 919 -22.90 -6.55 23.80
N ILE A 920 -23.98 -5.85 23.44
CA ILE A 920 -24.36 -4.57 24.06
C ILE A 920 -24.65 -4.66 25.56
N ASP A 921 -25.13 -5.82 26.03
CA ASP A 921 -25.53 -6.05 27.42
C ASP A 921 -24.41 -6.63 28.29
N ARG A 922 -23.22 -6.87 27.70
CA ARG A 922 -22.10 -7.52 28.39
C ARG A 922 -20.80 -6.78 28.15
N GLU A 923 -20.07 -6.52 29.24
CA GLU A 923 -18.71 -5.99 29.14
C GLU A 923 -17.76 -7.04 28.52
N PRO A 924 -16.82 -6.62 27.66
CA PRO A 924 -15.78 -7.50 27.14
C PRO A 924 -14.81 -7.98 28.25
N PRO A 925 -14.15 -9.14 28.05
CA PRO A 925 -12.98 -9.52 28.83
C PRO A 925 -11.95 -8.40 28.89
N LYS A 926 -11.23 -8.31 30.02
CA LYS A 926 -10.20 -7.29 30.23
C LYS A 926 -8.90 -7.58 29.50
N THR A 927 -8.69 -8.84 29.12
CA THR A 927 -7.41 -9.38 28.68
C THR A 927 -7.51 -9.85 27.23
N TRP A 928 -6.60 -9.38 26.38
CA TRP A 928 -6.57 -9.68 24.94
C TRP A 928 -5.13 -9.82 24.44
N PRO A 929 -4.89 -10.50 23.30
CA PRO A 929 -3.53 -10.68 22.80
C PRO A 929 -2.94 -9.35 22.30
N LYS A 930 -1.67 -9.12 22.58
CA LYS A 930 -0.89 -7.96 22.11
C LYS A 930 -0.34 -8.23 20.71
N LEU A 931 -0.87 -7.52 19.72
CA LEU A 931 -0.42 -7.61 18.33
C LEU A 931 0.59 -6.51 17.97
N HIS A 932 1.28 -6.69 16.84
CA HIS A 932 2.17 -5.69 16.24
C HIS A 932 1.44 -4.47 15.68
N VAL A 933 0.12 -4.59 15.45
CA VAL A 933 -0.76 -3.51 15.00
C VAL A 933 -1.79 -3.14 16.06
N PRO A 934 -2.40 -1.94 16.01
CA PRO A 934 -3.51 -1.58 16.88
C PRO A 934 -4.73 -2.50 16.70
N VAL A 935 -5.25 -3.01 17.82
CA VAL A 935 -6.57 -3.64 17.90
C VAL A 935 -7.52 -2.66 18.59
N GLN A 936 -8.52 -2.20 17.86
CA GLN A 936 -9.46 -1.17 18.28
C GLN A 936 -10.85 -1.76 18.48
N PHE A 937 -11.34 -1.73 19.71
CA PHE A 937 -12.66 -2.20 20.06
C PHE A 937 -13.67 -1.07 20.01
N VAL A 938 -14.72 -1.27 19.20
CA VAL A 938 -15.76 -0.27 18.94
C VAL A 938 -17.05 -0.69 19.62
N LYS A 939 -17.55 0.20 20.46
CA LYS A 939 -18.86 0.10 21.10
C LYS A 939 -19.96 0.48 20.13
N VAL A 940 -20.93 -0.41 19.94
CA VAL A 940 -22.14 -0.13 19.18
C VAL A 940 -23.34 0.04 20.10
N THR A 941 -24.38 0.70 19.60
CA THR A 941 -25.62 0.98 20.36
C THR A 941 -26.68 -0.10 20.21
N ARG A 942 -26.52 -0.99 19.22
CA ARG A 942 -27.46 -2.06 18.89
C ARG A 942 -26.71 -3.27 18.35
N ASN A 943 -27.13 -4.46 18.74
CA ASN A 943 -26.72 -5.69 18.08
C ASN A 943 -27.34 -5.75 16.66
N SER A 944 -26.51 -5.55 15.64
CA SER A 944 -26.89 -5.56 14.24
C SER A 944 -25.73 -6.07 13.38
N LEU A 945 -26.03 -6.88 12.38
CA LEU A 945 -25.04 -7.31 11.39
C LEU A 945 -24.62 -6.18 10.44
N ASN A 946 -25.45 -5.15 10.27
CA ASN A 946 -25.12 -3.97 9.45
C ASN A 946 -23.89 -3.21 9.98
N ASN A 947 -23.59 -3.33 11.28
CA ASN A 947 -22.50 -2.59 11.93
C ASN A 947 -21.14 -2.80 11.25
N ARG A 948 -20.91 -3.98 10.65
CA ARG A 948 -19.65 -4.32 9.96
C ARG A 948 -19.35 -3.48 8.72
N PHE A 949 -20.35 -2.83 8.14
CA PHE A 949 -20.23 -2.05 6.91
C PHE A 949 -20.30 -0.54 7.13
N LEU A 950 -20.28 -0.08 8.39
CA LEU A 950 -20.24 1.33 8.69
C LEU A 950 -18.91 1.93 8.22
N PRO A 951 -18.88 3.05 7.48
CA PRO A 951 -17.66 3.75 7.11
C PRO A 951 -17.04 4.44 8.32
N LEU A 952 -16.52 3.67 9.26
CA LEU A 952 -15.87 4.16 10.48
C LEU A 952 -14.68 5.05 10.11
N ASP A 953 -14.52 6.15 10.84
CA ASP A 953 -13.39 7.07 10.76
C ASP A 953 -12.03 6.36 10.98
N LEU A 954 -12.04 5.32 11.82
CA LEU A 954 -10.89 4.45 12.06
C LEU A 954 -10.39 3.69 10.83
N ILE A 955 -11.22 3.45 9.80
CA ILE A 955 -10.80 2.72 8.60
C ILE A 955 -10.01 3.66 7.69
N GLU A 956 -8.69 3.56 7.73
CA GLU A 956 -7.77 4.44 7.00
C GLU A 956 -7.24 3.82 5.69
N THR A 957 -7.65 2.59 5.37
CA THR A 957 -7.20 1.85 4.19
C THR A 957 -8.31 1.73 3.14
N GLU A 958 -7.93 1.63 1.87
CA GLU A 958 -8.87 1.35 0.76
C GLU A 958 -9.42 -0.08 0.80
N ALA A 959 -8.55 -1.03 1.14
CA ALA A 959 -8.88 -2.42 1.31
C ALA A 959 -9.39 -2.69 2.72
N VAL A 960 -10.55 -3.32 2.83
CA VAL A 960 -11.10 -3.81 4.09
C VAL A 960 -11.29 -5.31 3.98
N LEU A 961 -10.61 -6.08 4.84
CA LEU A 961 -10.90 -7.49 5.04
C LEU A 961 -12.04 -7.59 6.04
N SER A 962 -13.23 -7.86 5.53
CA SER A 962 -14.39 -8.20 6.35
C SER A 962 -14.27 -9.67 6.74
N LEU A 963 -14.17 -9.93 8.05
CA LEU A 963 -13.87 -11.24 8.60
C LEU A 963 -14.84 -11.58 9.74
N ASP A 964 -15.44 -12.77 9.72
CA ASP A 964 -16.20 -13.28 10.87
C ASP A 964 -15.21 -13.85 11.90
N ASP A 965 -15.58 -13.79 13.18
CA ASP A 965 -14.72 -14.22 14.28
C ASP A 965 -14.39 -15.73 14.24
N ASP A 966 -15.19 -16.53 13.53
CA ASP A 966 -15.10 -17.98 13.42
C ASP A 966 -14.47 -18.50 12.11
N MET A 967 -13.83 -17.64 11.32
CA MET A 967 -13.25 -18.04 10.02
C MET A 967 -11.78 -18.49 10.13
N ASP A 968 -11.55 -19.80 10.06
CA ASP A 968 -10.23 -20.43 10.00
C ASP A 968 -9.54 -20.23 8.62
N LEU A 969 -8.91 -19.07 8.47
CA LEU A 969 -8.09 -18.68 7.33
C LEU A 969 -6.61 -18.65 7.68
N LYS A 970 -5.77 -19.16 6.79
CA LYS A 970 -4.32 -19.04 6.93
C LYS A 970 -3.85 -17.70 6.36
N GLN A 971 -2.80 -17.13 6.95
CA GLN A 971 -2.28 -15.83 6.50
C GLN A 971 -1.92 -15.80 5.01
N PHE A 972 -1.35 -16.86 4.44
CA PHE A 972 -1.02 -16.90 3.01
C PHE A 972 -2.26 -16.81 2.11
N GLU A 973 -3.39 -17.37 2.55
CA GLU A 973 -4.67 -17.29 1.82
C GLU A 973 -5.19 -15.86 1.82
N ILE A 974 -5.04 -15.16 2.95
CA ILE A 974 -5.40 -13.74 3.11
C ILE A 974 -4.51 -12.87 2.21
N ILE A 975 -3.19 -13.04 2.25
CA ILE A 975 -2.25 -12.26 1.42
C ILE A 975 -2.50 -12.51 -0.07
N PHE A 976 -2.75 -13.76 -0.47
CA PHE A 976 -3.11 -14.07 -1.85
C PHE A 976 -4.39 -13.35 -2.27
N ALA A 977 -5.46 -13.43 -1.48
CA ALA A 977 -6.72 -12.73 -1.77
C ALA A 977 -6.56 -11.21 -1.80
N PHE A 978 -5.72 -10.64 -0.93
CA PHE A 978 -5.38 -9.22 -0.96
C PHE A 978 -4.73 -8.82 -2.29
N ARG A 979 -3.76 -9.59 -2.78
CA ARG A 979 -3.11 -9.34 -4.08
C ARG A 979 -4.09 -9.45 -5.25
N VAL A 980 -5.00 -10.44 -5.22
CA VAL A 980 -6.06 -10.57 -6.23
C VAL A 980 -7.00 -9.36 -6.19
N TRP A 981 -7.38 -8.91 -5.00
CA TRP A 981 -8.20 -7.70 -4.83
C TRP A 981 -7.51 -6.44 -5.38
N ARG A 982 -6.20 -6.28 -5.17
CA ARG A 982 -5.44 -5.13 -5.72
C ARG A 982 -5.48 -5.05 -7.26
N GLN A 983 -5.65 -6.19 -7.94
CA GLN A 983 -5.79 -6.24 -9.40
C GLN A 983 -7.19 -5.82 -9.87
N ASP A 984 -8.24 -6.17 -9.14
CA ASP A 984 -9.62 -5.74 -9.44
C ASP A 984 -10.37 -5.28 -8.18
N ARG A 985 -10.01 -4.08 -7.75
CA ARG A 985 -10.49 -3.43 -6.52
C ARG A 985 -12.00 -3.19 -6.49
N ARG A 986 -12.63 -3.24 -7.66
CA ARG A 986 -14.06 -3.00 -7.86
C ARG A 986 -14.89 -4.18 -7.37
N LYS A 987 -14.33 -5.39 -7.30
CA LYS A 987 -15.06 -6.61 -6.96
C LYS A 987 -14.89 -7.00 -5.50
N ILE A 988 -15.87 -7.74 -5.01
CA ILE A 988 -15.72 -8.53 -3.78
C ILE A 988 -14.83 -9.72 -4.12
N VAL A 989 -13.73 -9.87 -3.38
CA VAL A 989 -12.76 -10.95 -3.56
C VAL A 989 -12.68 -11.74 -2.25
N GLY A 990 -12.95 -13.04 -2.29
CA GLY A 990 -12.94 -13.83 -1.05
C GLY A 990 -13.18 -15.32 -1.27
N PHE A 991 -13.51 -16.01 -0.19
CA PHE A 991 -13.39 -17.47 -0.12
C PHE A 991 -14.74 -18.20 -0.18
N PRO A 992 -15.73 -17.94 0.70
CA PRO A 992 -16.95 -18.75 0.75
C PRO A 992 -17.88 -18.38 -0.40
N ALA A 993 -17.86 -19.20 -1.46
CA ALA A 993 -18.69 -19.00 -2.64
C ALA A 993 -20.09 -19.60 -2.49
N ARG A 994 -21.09 -18.86 -2.93
CA ARG A 994 -22.51 -19.24 -2.92
C ARG A 994 -23.16 -18.84 -4.24
N HIS A 995 -24.38 -19.32 -4.46
CA HIS A 995 -25.13 -18.92 -5.64
C HIS A 995 -26.61 -18.75 -5.34
N HIS A 996 -27.31 -18.06 -6.24
CA HIS A 996 -28.76 -18.06 -6.27
C HIS A 996 -29.24 -19.10 -7.29
N ALA A 997 -30.44 -19.65 -7.07
CA ALA A 997 -31.09 -20.58 -7.97
C ALA A 997 -32.55 -20.18 -8.17
N ARG A 998 -33.14 -20.56 -9.32
CA ARG A 998 -34.57 -20.35 -9.58
C ARG A 998 -35.29 -21.69 -9.48
N TYR A 999 -36.35 -21.75 -8.67
CA TYR A 999 -37.27 -22.87 -8.61
C TYR A 999 -38.69 -22.35 -8.85
N GLY A 1000 -39.35 -22.82 -9.92
CA GLY A 1000 -40.60 -22.22 -10.38
C GLY A 1000 -40.43 -20.72 -10.66
N ASP A 1001 -41.24 -19.90 -10.00
CA ASP A 1001 -41.18 -18.44 -10.13
C ASP A 1001 -40.32 -17.72 -9.09
N GLY A 1002 -39.85 -18.44 -8.06
CA GLY A 1002 -39.06 -17.89 -6.97
C GLY A 1002 -37.55 -17.93 -7.23
N MET A 1003 -36.84 -16.93 -6.69
CA MET A 1003 -35.39 -16.92 -6.58
C MET A 1003 -35.00 -17.33 -5.16
N PHE A 1004 -34.04 -18.24 -5.04
CA PHE A 1004 -33.65 -18.88 -3.79
C PHE A 1004 -32.15 -18.78 -3.59
N TYR A 1005 -31.73 -18.81 -2.33
CA TYR A 1005 -30.33 -18.92 -1.96
C TYR A 1005 -29.90 -20.39 -2.01
N ASN A 1006 -28.67 -20.67 -2.44
CA ASN A 1006 -28.17 -22.03 -2.52
C ASN A 1006 -26.70 -22.11 -2.09
N SER A 1007 -26.43 -22.99 -1.12
CA SER A 1007 -25.11 -23.26 -0.56
C SER A 1007 -24.41 -24.50 -1.12
N ASN A 1008 -25.07 -25.27 -1.97
CA ASN A 1008 -24.49 -26.45 -2.58
C ASN A 1008 -23.26 -26.09 -3.41
N HIS A 1009 -22.29 -27.02 -3.44
CA HIS A 1009 -21.11 -26.89 -4.28
C HIS A 1009 -21.50 -27.09 -5.75
N THR A 1010 -21.21 -26.11 -6.58
CA THR A 1010 -21.60 -26.08 -8.00
C THR A 1010 -20.45 -25.59 -8.88
N CYS A 1011 -20.55 -25.77 -10.19
CA CYS A 1011 -19.54 -25.22 -11.13
C CYS A 1011 -19.65 -23.70 -11.32
N GLN A 1012 -20.67 -23.06 -10.74
CA GLN A 1012 -20.92 -21.63 -10.82
C GLN A 1012 -21.17 -21.04 -9.42
N LEU A 1013 -20.83 -19.77 -9.26
CA LEU A 1013 -21.11 -18.94 -8.10
C LEU A 1013 -21.75 -17.63 -8.56
N SER A 1014 -22.44 -16.92 -7.67
CA SER A 1014 -22.88 -15.54 -7.92
C SER A 1014 -22.68 -14.61 -6.74
N MET A 1015 -22.20 -15.15 -5.62
CA MET A 1015 -21.95 -14.42 -4.38
C MET A 1015 -20.67 -14.94 -3.72
N ILE A 1016 -19.96 -14.04 -3.05
CA ILE A 1016 -18.91 -14.35 -2.07
C ILE A 1016 -19.39 -13.81 -0.74
N LEU A 1017 -19.50 -14.67 0.29
CA LEU A 1017 -19.95 -14.22 1.60
C LEU A 1017 -18.92 -13.28 2.23
N THR A 1018 -19.39 -12.16 2.76
CA THR A 1018 -18.53 -11.09 3.29
C THR A 1018 -17.92 -11.42 4.64
N GLY A 1019 -18.25 -12.58 5.21
CA GLY A 1019 -17.58 -13.12 6.40
C GLY A 1019 -16.11 -13.47 6.18
N ALA A 1020 -15.66 -13.53 4.94
CA ALA A 1020 -14.26 -13.72 4.60
C ALA A 1020 -14.00 -13.15 3.20
N ALA A 1021 -13.93 -11.83 3.08
CA ALA A 1021 -13.74 -11.16 1.81
C ALA A 1021 -13.09 -9.77 1.93
N PHE A 1022 -12.27 -9.43 0.93
CA PHE A 1022 -11.80 -8.08 0.67
C PHE A 1022 -12.86 -7.27 -0.07
N ILE A 1023 -13.13 -6.08 0.47
CA ILE A 1023 -14.12 -5.13 -0.02
C ILE A 1023 -13.49 -3.74 0.00
N HIS A 1024 -13.76 -2.94 -1.04
CA HIS A 1024 -13.30 -1.56 -1.10
C HIS A 1024 -14.09 -0.67 -0.12
N LYS A 1025 -13.41 0.21 0.64
CA LYS A 1025 -14.04 1.14 1.62
C LYS A 1025 -15.17 1.97 1.01
N GLY A 1026 -15.05 2.36 -0.25
CA GLY A 1026 -16.10 3.05 -1.02
C GLY A 1026 -17.48 2.37 -0.97
N TYR A 1027 -17.53 1.04 -0.91
CA TYR A 1027 -18.80 0.31 -0.78
C TYR A 1027 -19.43 0.43 0.61
N PHE A 1028 -18.67 0.78 1.66
CA PHE A 1028 -19.22 1.02 2.99
C PHE A 1028 -20.06 2.31 3.00
N TYR A 1029 -19.62 3.35 2.27
CA TYR A 1029 -20.42 4.55 2.04
C TYR A 1029 -21.65 4.26 1.17
N ALA A 1030 -21.49 3.49 0.09
CA ALA A 1030 -22.62 3.11 -0.75
C ALA A 1030 -23.65 2.28 0.03
N TYR A 1031 -23.19 1.34 0.86
CA TYR A 1031 -24.03 0.52 1.73
C TYR A 1031 -24.75 1.40 2.73
N THR A 1032 -24.04 2.27 3.47
CA THR A 1032 -24.63 3.05 4.56
C THR A 1032 -25.55 4.18 4.08
N TYR A 1033 -25.16 4.89 3.02
CA TYR A 1033 -25.84 6.13 2.61
C TYR A 1033 -26.66 6.04 1.32
N SER A 1034 -26.44 5.00 0.49
CA SER A 1034 -27.10 4.88 -0.80
C SER A 1034 -28.04 3.67 -0.92
N LEU A 1035 -27.79 2.60 -0.17
CA LEU A 1035 -28.67 1.44 -0.14
C LEU A 1035 -30.04 1.83 0.46
N PRO A 1036 -31.17 1.35 -0.09
CA PRO A 1036 -32.48 1.64 0.46
C PRO A 1036 -32.60 1.24 1.93
N LYS A 1037 -33.11 2.15 2.78
CA LYS A 1037 -33.27 1.93 4.24
C LYS A 1037 -34.05 0.66 4.59
N VAL A 1038 -35.02 0.28 3.76
CA VAL A 1038 -35.81 -0.95 3.91
C VAL A 1038 -34.96 -2.22 3.85
N ILE A 1039 -33.81 -2.20 3.17
CA ILE A 1039 -32.89 -3.35 3.12
C ILE A 1039 -32.16 -3.49 4.45
N HIS A 1040 -31.64 -2.39 5.02
CA HIS A 1040 -31.04 -2.42 6.36
C HIS A 1040 -32.03 -2.89 7.43
N GLN A 1041 -33.25 -2.36 7.38
CA GLN A 1041 -34.33 -2.78 8.28
C GLN A 1041 -34.64 -4.26 8.15
N LYS A 1042 -34.61 -4.81 6.92
CA LYS A 1042 -34.86 -6.24 6.70
C LYS A 1042 -33.72 -7.11 7.24
N VAL A 1043 -32.47 -6.69 7.05
CA VAL A 1043 -31.30 -7.36 7.64
C VAL A 1043 -31.38 -7.35 9.17
N ASP A 1044 -31.82 -6.24 9.75
CA ASP A 1044 -32.00 -6.07 11.19
C ASP A 1044 -33.19 -6.85 11.77
N GLU A 1045 -34.28 -6.99 11.01
CA GLU A 1045 -35.48 -7.74 11.37
C GLU A 1045 -35.18 -9.25 11.43
N ILE A 1046 -34.42 -9.75 10.46
CA ILE A 1046 -34.09 -11.17 10.31
C ILE A 1046 -32.77 -11.53 11.00
N MET A 1047 -31.92 -10.55 11.32
CA MET A 1047 -30.55 -10.77 11.81
C MET A 1047 -29.73 -11.68 10.89
N ASN A 1048 -29.84 -11.46 9.58
CA ASN A 1048 -29.19 -12.26 8.51
C ASN A 1048 -29.07 -11.42 7.22
N CYS A 1049 -28.41 -11.98 6.20
CA CYS A 1049 -28.42 -11.48 4.81
C CYS A 1049 -27.70 -10.14 4.53
N GLU A 1050 -26.91 -9.61 5.45
CA GLU A 1050 -26.09 -8.42 5.22
C GLU A 1050 -25.06 -8.66 4.10
N ASP A 1051 -24.54 -9.88 4.02
CA ASP A 1051 -23.63 -10.38 2.99
C ASP A 1051 -24.29 -10.43 1.60
N ILE A 1052 -25.54 -10.92 1.53
CA ILE A 1052 -26.36 -10.95 0.31
C ILE A 1052 -26.65 -9.52 -0.11
N ALA A 1053 -27.01 -8.62 0.81
CA ALA A 1053 -27.27 -7.21 0.52
C ALA A 1053 -26.03 -6.52 -0.09
N MET A 1054 -24.83 -6.78 0.46
CA MET A 1054 -23.58 -6.26 -0.09
C MET A 1054 -23.29 -6.81 -1.50
N ASN A 1055 -23.49 -8.12 -1.74
CA ASN A 1055 -23.32 -8.70 -3.07
C ASN A 1055 -24.33 -8.13 -4.08
N PHE A 1056 -25.59 -7.92 -3.68
CA PHE A 1056 -26.61 -7.27 -4.50
C PHE A 1056 -26.18 -5.85 -4.88
N LEU A 1057 -25.72 -5.06 -3.90
CA LEU A 1057 -25.26 -3.69 -4.11
C LEU A 1057 -24.10 -3.63 -5.10
N VAL A 1058 -23.04 -4.42 -4.87
CA VAL A 1058 -21.86 -4.42 -5.74
C VAL A 1058 -22.22 -4.89 -7.15
N ALA A 1059 -22.93 -6.01 -7.30
CA ALA A 1059 -23.34 -6.52 -8.61
C ALA A 1059 -24.31 -5.58 -9.36
N HIS A 1060 -25.09 -4.78 -8.62
CA HIS A 1060 -25.96 -3.75 -9.19
C HIS A 1060 -25.15 -2.57 -9.77
N LEU A 1061 -24.13 -2.12 -9.03
CA LEU A 1061 -23.29 -0.97 -9.40
C LEU A 1061 -22.36 -1.29 -10.58
N ILE A 1062 -21.56 -2.37 -10.48
CA ILE A 1062 -20.51 -2.65 -11.48
C ILE A 1062 -20.96 -3.57 -12.61
N ARG A 1063 -22.08 -4.30 -12.46
CA ARG A 1063 -22.56 -5.30 -13.43
C ARG A 1063 -21.54 -6.40 -13.75
N GLU A 1064 -20.77 -6.80 -12.75
CA GLU A 1064 -19.79 -7.88 -12.83
C GLU A 1064 -19.96 -8.83 -11.62
N PRO A 1065 -19.68 -10.14 -11.77
CA PRO A 1065 -19.73 -11.09 -10.66
C PRO A 1065 -18.52 -10.96 -9.72
N PRO A 1066 -18.59 -11.47 -8.47
CA PRO A 1066 -17.46 -11.47 -7.54
C PRO A 1066 -16.37 -12.47 -7.95
N ILE A 1067 -15.19 -12.36 -7.34
CA ILE A 1067 -14.05 -13.26 -7.58
C ILE A 1067 -13.88 -14.23 -6.41
N LYS A 1068 -13.87 -15.53 -6.74
CA LYS A 1068 -13.50 -16.58 -5.79
C LYS A 1068 -11.99 -16.78 -5.79
N THR A 1069 -11.40 -16.88 -4.60
CA THR A 1069 -10.01 -17.30 -4.38
C THR A 1069 -9.96 -18.65 -3.68
N THR A 1070 -8.93 -19.45 -3.99
CA THR A 1070 -8.66 -20.77 -3.38
C THR A 1070 -9.74 -21.84 -3.63
N SER A 1071 -9.41 -23.09 -3.32
CA SER A 1071 -10.33 -24.22 -3.50
C SER A 1071 -11.43 -24.32 -2.43
N LYS A 1072 -11.29 -23.64 -1.27
CA LYS A 1072 -12.24 -23.73 -0.16
C LYS A 1072 -13.62 -23.18 -0.57
N TRP A 1073 -14.67 -23.97 -0.36
CA TRP A 1073 -16.07 -23.57 -0.59
C TRP A 1073 -16.79 -23.19 0.70
N THR A 1074 -16.37 -23.82 1.80
CA THR A 1074 -16.83 -23.60 3.16
C THR A 1074 -15.60 -23.53 4.04
N ILE A 1075 -15.61 -22.61 5.00
CA ILE A 1075 -14.60 -22.51 6.06
C ILE A 1075 -15.33 -22.89 7.33
N ARG A 1076 -14.84 -23.93 8.02
CA ARG A 1076 -15.47 -24.42 9.25
C ARG A 1076 -14.59 -24.01 10.42
N CYS A 1077 -15.22 -23.50 11.47
CA CYS A 1077 -14.58 -23.32 12.77
C CYS A 1077 -14.52 -24.67 13.50
N PRO A 1078 -13.33 -25.20 13.82
CA PRO A 1078 -13.21 -26.44 14.59
C PRO A 1078 -13.65 -26.30 16.05
N ASN A 1079 -13.53 -25.09 16.61
CA ASN A 1079 -13.70 -24.81 18.05
C ASN A 1079 -15.03 -24.12 18.41
N CYS A 1080 -15.97 -24.00 17.46
CA CYS A 1080 -17.22 -23.28 17.69
C CYS A 1080 -18.36 -24.24 18.05
N ALA A 1081 -19.02 -23.99 19.19
CA ALA A 1081 -20.14 -24.82 19.69
C ALA A 1081 -21.48 -24.50 19.01
N GLU A 1082 -21.76 -23.23 18.69
CA GLU A 1082 -23.01 -22.76 18.08
C GLU A 1082 -22.75 -21.72 16.98
N ASN A 1083 -23.42 -21.88 15.83
CA ASN A 1083 -23.34 -20.97 14.68
C ASN A 1083 -24.75 -20.54 14.24
N LEU A 1084 -24.90 -19.29 13.78
CA LEU A 1084 -26.16 -18.77 13.19
C LEU A 1084 -26.65 -19.64 12.02
N SER A 1085 -25.73 -20.29 11.30
CA SER A 1085 -26.06 -21.21 10.20
C SER A 1085 -26.66 -22.55 10.65
N ASN A 1086 -26.58 -22.88 11.96
CA ASN A 1086 -27.15 -24.10 12.51
C ASN A 1086 -28.66 -23.95 12.79
N ASP A 1087 -29.19 -22.73 12.73
CA ASP A 1087 -30.63 -22.48 12.85
C ASP A 1087 -31.36 -23.13 11.65
N PRO A 1088 -32.39 -23.98 11.88
CA PRO A 1088 -33.18 -24.56 10.80
C PRO A 1088 -33.85 -23.51 9.89
N GLN A 1089 -34.12 -22.29 10.37
CA GLN A 1089 -34.74 -21.21 9.60
C GLN A 1089 -33.74 -20.45 8.73
N HIS A 1090 -32.42 -20.60 8.96
CA HIS A 1090 -31.37 -19.83 8.32
C HIS A 1090 -31.45 -19.78 6.78
N PHE A 1091 -31.77 -20.92 6.15
CA PHE A 1091 -31.89 -20.99 4.69
C PHE A 1091 -33.17 -20.33 4.18
N GLU A 1092 -34.30 -20.52 4.87
CA GLU A 1092 -35.58 -19.91 4.51
C GLU A 1092 -35.54 -18.38 4.62
N GLU A 1093 -34.90 -17.86 5.66
CA GLU A 1093 -34.62 -16.44 5.83
C GLU A 1093 -33.80 -15.89 4.66
N ARG A 1094 -32.72 -16.58 4.26
CA ARG A 1094 -31.92 -16.17 3.10
C ARG A 1094 -32.69 -16.25 1.78
N HIS A 1095 -33.61 -17.22 1.64
CA HIS A 1095 -34.54 -17.29 0.51
C HIS A 1095 -35.49 -16.09 0.50
N GLU A 1096 -36.02 -15.68 1.66
CA GLU A 1096 -36.83 -14.47 1.80
C GLU A 1096 -36.02 -13.22 1.42
N CYS A 1097 -34.81 -13.06 1.93
CA CYS A 1097 -33.95 -11.92 1.63
C CYS A 1097 -33.70 -11.75 0.13
N ILE A 1098 -33.32 -12.82 -0.59
CA ILE A 1098 -33.12 -12.74 -2.06
C ILE A 1098 -34.40 -12.28 -2.76
N ARG A 1099 -35.56 -12.82 -2.38
CA ARG A 1099 -36.85 -12.44 -2.97
C ARG A 1099 -37.21 -10.99 -2.65
N PHE A 1100 -37.01 -10.56 -1.40
CA PHE A 1100 -37.29 -9.21 -0.96
C PHE A 1100 -36.37 -8.18 -1.65
N PHE A 1101 -35.05 -8.41 -1.64
CA PHE A 1101 -34.10 -7.53 -2.31
C PHE A 1101 -34.36 -7.47 -3.82
N THR A 1102 -34.70 -8.59 -4.46
CA THR A 1102 -35.11 -8.62 -5.87
C THR A 1102 -36.32 -7.71 -6.14
N LYS A 1103 -37.28 -7.61 -5.20
CA LYS A 1103 -38.42 -6.68 -5.32
C LYS A 1103 -37.99 -5.22 -5.15
N VAL A 1104 -37.14 -4.93 -4.15
CA VAL A 1104 -36.65 -3.58 -3.87
C VAL A 1104 -35.82 -3.03 -5.04
N PHE A 1105 -34.82 -3.79 -5.52
CA PHE A 1105 -34.04 -3.46 -6.72
C PHE A 1105 -34.86 -3.59 -8.02
N GLY A 1106 -36.00 -4.28 -7.98
CA GLY A 1106 -36.90 -4.60 -9.10
C GLY A 1106 -36.35 -5.57 -10.15
N TYR A 1107 -35.20 -6.17 -9.88
CA TYR A 1107 -34.62 -7.32 -10.56
C TYR A 1107 -33.55 -7.95 -9.66
N ASN A 1108 -33.09 -9.15 -10.00
CA ASN A 1108 -31.95 -9.76 -9.31
C ASN A 1108 -30.64 -9.30 -10.01
N PRO A 1109 -29.78 -8.50 -9.36
CA PRO A 1109 -28.57 -7.99 -9.96
C PRO A 1109 -27.43 -9.00 -10.02
N LEU A 1110 -27.49 -10.09 -9.25
CA LEU A 1110 -26.43 -11.08 -9.15
C LEU A 1110 -26.14 -11.74 -10.50
N LEU A 1111 -24.86 -11.96 -10.78
CA LEU A 1111 -24.39 -12.58 -12.01
C LEU A 1111 -23.64 -13.87 -11.70
N PHE A 1112 -23.86 -14.89 -12.51
CA PHE A 1112 -23.11 -16.14 -12.40
C PHE A 1112 -21.68 -15.97 -12.91
N SER A 1113 -20.76 -16.71 -12.29
CA SER A 1113 -19.37 -16.82 -12.66
C SER A 1113 -18.88 -18.23 -12.36
N GLN A 1114 -18.01 -18.74 -13.22
CA GLN A 1114 -17.24 -19.96 -12.98
C GLN A 1114 -15.78 -19.64 -12.66
N TYR A 1115 -15.46 -18.35 -12.50
CA TYR A 1115 -14.11 -17.85 -12.38
C TYR A 1115 -13.59 -18.00 -10.95
N ARG A 1116 -12.49 -18.75 -10.83
CA ARG A 1116 -11.68 -18.87 -9.62
C ARG A 1116 -10.25 -18.48 -9.96
N VAL A 1117 -9.62 -17.72 -9.07
CA VAL A 1117 -8.20 -17.37 -9.18
C VAL A 1117 -7.39 -18.25 -8.23
N ASP A 1118 -6.35 -18.86 -8.78
CA ASP A 1118 -5.28 -19.55 -8.06
C ASP A 1118 -3.94 -18.88 -8.43
N SER A 1119 -2.90 -19.10 -7.64
CA SER A 1119 -1.54 -18.63 -7.97
C SER A 1119 -1.05 -19.20 -9.31
N VAL A 1120 -0.27 -18.42 -10.07
CA VAL A 1120 0.24 -18.84 -11.39
C VAL A 1120 1.03 -20.15 -11.35
N LEU A 1121 1.76 -20.39 -10.25
CA LEU A 1121 2.55 -21.62 -10.04
C LEU A 1121 1.81 -22.68 -9.21
N PHE A 1122 0.51 -22.50 -9.01
CA PHE A 1122 -0.34 -23.47 -8.31
C PHE A 1122 -0.32 -24.82 -9.02
N LYS A 1123 -0.05 -25.90 -8.27
CA LYS A 1123 0.14 -27.28 -8.76
C LYS A 1123 1.20 -27.48 -9.87
N THR A 1124 1.93 -26.43 -10.25
CA THR A 1124 3.05 -26.52 -11.18
C THR A 1124 4.26 -27.13 -10.47
N ARG A 1125 4.93 -28.09 -11.11
CA ARG A 1125 6.25 -28.57 -10.65
C ARG A 1125 7.30 -27.57 -11.14
N VAL A 1126 7.98 -26.92 -10.22
CA VAL A 1126 9.09 -26.02 -10.52
C VAL A 1126 10.41 -26.75 -10.29
N PRO A 1127 11.47 -26.47 -11.08
CA PRO A 1127 12.79 -27.02 -10.84
C PRO A 1127 13.32 -26.70 -9.44
N PRO A 1128 14.25 -27.50 -8.86
CA PRO A 1128 14.73 -27.31 -7.49
C PRO A 1128 15.37 -25.95 -7.20
N ASN A 1129 15.89 -25.28 -8.23
CA ASN A 1129 16.50 -23.96 -8.16
C ASN A 1129 15.49 -22.79 -8.30
N HIS A 1130 14.19 -23.09 -8.46
CA HIS A 1130 13.14 -22.09 -8.58
C HIS A 1130 12.17 -22.23 -7.39
N GLN A 1131 11.87 -21.09 -6.76
CA GLN A 1131 10.88 -21.04 -5.69
C GLN A 1131 9.52 -20.59 -6.21
N LYS A 1132 8.46 -21.24 -5.73
CA LYS A 1132 7.09 -20.78 -5.98
C LYS A 1132 6.80 -19.52 -5.19
N CYS A 1133 5.96 -18.65 -5.72
CA CYS A 1133 5.43 -17.49 -5.00
C CYS A 1133 4.61 -17.88 -3.76
N TYR A 1134 3.92 -19.02 -3.84
CA TYR A 1134 3.17 -19.64 -2.75
C TYR A 1134 3.41 -21.14 -2.81
N GLN A 1135 3.72 -21.78 -1.68
CA GLN A 1135 3.93 -23.23 -1.65
C GLN A 1135 2.58 -23.97 -1.70
N MET A 1136 1.56 -23.42 -1.04
CA MET A 1136 0.18 -23.92 -0.95
C MET A 1136 -0.81 -22.82 -1.34
N VAL A 1137 -1.75 -23.09 -2.26
CA VAL A 1137 -2.89 -22.20 -2.61
C VAL A 1137 -4.18 -23.02 -2.76
#